data_AF-A0A3A5VFW6-F1
#
_entry.id   AF-A0A3A5VFW6-F1
#
_cell.length_a   1.000
_cell.length_b   1.000
_cell.length_c   1.000
_cell.angle_alpha   90.00
_cell.angle_beta   90.00
_cell.angle_gamma   90.00
#
_symmetry.space_group_name_H-M   'P 1'
#
loop_
_entity.id
_entity.type
_entity.pdbx_description
1 polymer ?
#
loop_
_entity_poly.entity_id
_entity_poly.type
_entity_poly.pdbx_seq_one_letter_code
_entity_poly.pdbx_strand_id
1 'polypeptide(L)'
;QASLRQKSDLSTYTQEQLHSAQQWVVISQYQQGIAADELQGAWIVDADPQTASQKFTTMILEGEIEAAYPLIGNEMHPRWVPNDPKFSDQWHLQNTGQTGGVSGEDVNITGAWNTYKGSGIVIGIVDDGLDWSHPDLDNYYESSLDYDYCGNDGDPTPEPTSTKSRAHGTAAAGVAAGVGNNNIGISGSAPRAGLAGLRLIDCSTTDTRESSALSHERQNIDIYSNSWGPTDDGETLQGPGPLMLAAMENDVQIGRNGLGNIITWAAGNGLDDDDNSNYDGYANLRYTIAVTAVTHNGVQSYYAEPGANILVAAPSNGDGEAITTTDIEGSEGYTTGDYTNTYGGTSSATPLVSGVIALMLEANSNLTWRDVQHILVHSSRQNDASDSSWGTNGANHDVSHKYGFGVIDAGAAVALAENWSNVDVETSFSSGTLTCTQCNIPDNSPNYVSVNTTVTEPILVENVDVIVDITHEFRGDLEIILTSPSGTQSVLSEKHDDSGNDFSDWRFSTVHNWDEDSRGEWTLTVEDQGNNDVGTLDTWELVVYGTELDIDTDGDNLTNANETNVYGTDPEDYDSDDDTVGDGDEVLLYGTNPLVADSDADGLSDGVEIYVNGTDPLNPDTDGDLLTDGEEVLLYGSDPNVADPNLDLDGYYWFNDCNDSNPQIYPGAMELLNGVDDDCDGQWDEGFNSTDTDGDGLSDFGEYHLFGTSISMADTDGDLLDDGEEILIYSTNALVKDNDTDMDGFYWFQDCNDTNASIFPDAQELLDLIDNDCDSEIDEDFNGTDADMDGLLDFEEFLDLGTDPFNNDTDGDGLNDGREVLSTQSNPLIFDPDADLDGFYWFRDCNDNNSQMYPDAKEMWNGLDDDCDLEIDEEVNRQEYITPSPLMSYVIINATDQELELGLDIALEQEDIERLNLTVLWYRNDTVIHQGFTFTEEMHNCAVQSTPLSVELCALNGTSNPYEMKAVLFEDATFLETNWMVFYTVWNPVEPAAAEDSEIVNEAGDGDEVSILETYGLVIVLSVIVAVLVLVLVLTRRNSSPKAVSRPKRAPQGFALPPATIGSIPSAPQFNDVGEYVPPTNNQWDSDKWR
;
A
#
# COMPACT_ATOMS: atom_id res chain seq x y z
N GLN A 1 -16.17 29.29 18.72
CA GLN A 1 -15.50 29.43 17.40
C GLN A 1 -14.85 28.12 16.98
N ALA A 2 -13.96 27.49 17.76
CA ALA A 2 -13.34 26.20 17.41
C ALA A 2 -14.36 25.07 17.08
N SER A 3 -15.34 24.84 17.96
CA SER A 3 -16.40 23.84 17.73
C SER A 3 -17.31 24.12 16.51
N LEU A 4 -17.43 25.38 16.10
CA LEU A 4 -18.21 25.77 14.91
C LEU A 4 -17.40 25.61 13.62
N ARG A 5 -16.08 25.79 13.67
CA ARG A 5 -15.19 25.50 12.53
C ARG A 5 -15.16 24.01 12.23
N GLN A 6 -15.04 23.17 13.26
CA GLN A 6 -15.13 21.71 13.10
C GLN A 6 -16.44 21.27 12.45
N LYS A 7 -17.58 21.89 12.82
CA LYS A 7 -18.88 21.59 12.20
C LYS A 7 -19.06 22.17 10.80
N SER A 8 -18.24 23.14 10.40
CA SER A 8 -18.21 23.74 9.07
C SER A 8 -17.36 22.95 8.07
N ASP A 9 -16.62 21.95 8.56
CA ASP A 9 -15.92 21.00 7.70
C ASP A 9 -16.95 20.08 7.03
N LEU A 10 -17.12 20.28 5.73
CA LEU A 10 -18.12 19.56 4.93
C LEU A 10 -17.72 18.11 4.66
N SER A 11 -16.45 17.74 4.84
CA SER A 11 -15.99 16.35 4.73
C SER A 11 -16.63 15.45 5.78
N THR A 12 -17.03 16.02 6.92
CA THR A 12 -17.66 15.30 8.04
C THR A 12 -19.12 14.90 7.78
N TYR A 13 -19.68 15.24 6.62
CA TYR A 13 -21.06 14.92 6.23
C TYR A 13 -21.08 14.08 4.97
N THR A 14 -22.00 13.11 4.90
CA THR A 14 -22.18 12.32 3.69
C THR A 14 -22.79 13.17 2.56
N GLN A 15 -22.56 12.77 1.30
CA GLN A 15 -23.19 13.43 0.15
C GLN A 15 -24.72 13.46 0.25
N GLU A 16 -25.34 12.42 0.80
CA GLU A 16 -26.79 12.37 1.02
C GLU A 16 -27.25 13.37 2.08
N GLN A 17 -26.48 13.54 3.15
CA GLN A 17 -26.74 14.55 4.19
C GLN A 17 -26.62 15.98 3.63
N LEU A 18 -25.57 16.27 2.85
CA LEU A 18 -25.41 17.56 2.19
C LEU A 18 -26.54 17.85 1.19
N HIS A 19 -26.91 16.85 0.39
CA HIS A 19 -27.99 16.96 -0.61
C HIS A 19 -29.41 16.93 -0.03
N SER A 20 -29.57 16.66 1.26
CA SER A 20 -30.86 16.74 1.97
C SER A 20 -31.01 18.00 2.82
N ALA A 21 -29.93 18.74 3.07
CA ALA A 21 -29.92 19.93 3.91
C ALA A 21 -30.53 21.17 3.22
N GLN A 22 -31.80 21.46 3.51
CA GLN A 22 -32.53 22.62 2.97
C GLN A 22 -32.20 23.94 3.68
N GLN A 23 -31.64 23.86 4.89
CA GLN A 23 -31.27 25.00 5.70
C GLN A 23 -29.83 24.86 6.18
N TRP A 24 -29.15 25.98 6.32
CA TRP A 24 -27.75 26.04 6.73
C TRP A 24 -27.60 27.08 7.82
N VAL A 25 -26.71 26.84 8.77
CA VAL A 25 -26.24 27.89 9.67
C VAL A 25 -25.02 28.53 9.05
N VAL A 26 -25.08 29.85 8.87
CA VAL A 26 -24.02 30.67 8.30
C VAL A 26 -23.54 31.67 9.34
N ILE A 27 -22.24 31.68 9.62
CA ILE A 27 -21.61 32.63 10.54
C ILE A 27 -21.11 33.81 9.71
N SER A 28 -21.65 35.00 9.96
CA SER A 28 -21.27 36.21 9.22
C SER A 28 -21.55 37.46 10.04
N GLN A 29 -20.69 38.47 9.89
CA GLN A 29 -20.92 39.79 10.46
C GLN A 29 -22.13 40.50 9.84
N TYR A 30 -22.53 40.08 8.64
CA TYR A 30 -23.65 40.63 7.89
C TYR A 30 -24.84 39.67 7.89
N GLN A 31 -26.04 40.23 7.81
CA GLN A 31 -27.27 39.45 7.81
C GLN A 31 -27.39 38.57 6.56
N GLN A 32 -27.25 37.25 6.74
CA GLN A 32 -27.40 36.27 5.65
C GLN A 32 -28.80 35.62 5.60
N GLY A 33 -29.55 35.66 6.71
CA GLY A 33 -30.83 34.98 6.83
C GLY A 33 -31.61 35.36 8.10
N ILE A 34 -32.34 34.40 8.64
CA ILE A 34 -33.03 34.54 9.94
C ILE A 34 -31.99 34.38 11.04
N ALA A 35 -32.03 35.20 12.09
CA ALA A 35 -31.09 35.04 13.19
C ALA A 35 -31.27 33.66 13.85
N ALA A 36 -30.17 32.93 14.04
CA ALA A 36 -30.15 31.70 14.83
C ALA A 36 -30.07 32.11 16.32
N ASP A 37 -31.19 32.58 16.89
CA ASP A 37 -31.34 33.31 18.15
C ASP A 37 -30.39 32.92 19.32
N GLU A 38 -29.99 31.66 19.41
CA GLU A 38 -29.06 31.09 20.40
C GLU A 38 -27.57 31.43 20.16
N LEU A 39 -27.21 31.86 18.94
CA LEU A 39 -25.85 32.15 18.47
C LEU A 39 -25.78 33.55 17.83
N GLN A 40 -25.16 34.49 18.54
CA GLN A 40 -24.99 35.86 18.03
C GLN A 40 -24.03 35.89 16.82
N GLY A 41 -24.48 36.45 15.70
CA GLY A 41 -23.71 36.47 14.43
C GLY A 41 -23.91 35.24 13.55
N ALA A 42 -24.80 34.33 13.94
CA ALA A 42 -25.20 33.17 13.15
C ALA A 42 -26.58 33.38 12.52
N TRP A 43 -26.74 32.88 11.30
CA TRP A 43 -27.93 33.05 10.48
C TRP A 43 -28.38 31.71 9.94
N ILE A 44 -29.67 31.39 10.06
CA ILE A 44 -30.29 30.27 9.37
C ILE A 44 -30.67 30.74 7.97
N VAL A 45 -30.08 30.10 6.96
CA VAL A 45 -30.21 30.43 5.54
C VAL A 45 -30.85 29.25 4.82
N ASP A 46 -31.96 29.49 4.13
CA ASP A 46 -32.52 28.52 3.19
C ASP A 46 -31.64 28.47 1.94
N ALA A 47 -31.20 27.27 1.55
CA ALA A 47 -30.34 27.07 0.40
C ALA A 47 -30.80 25.86 -0.43
N ASP A 48 -30.49 25.87 -1.73
CA ASP A 48 -30.75 24.72 -2.59
C ASP A 48 -29.75 23.59 -2.25
N PRO A 49 -30.19 22.43 -1.74
CA PRO A 49 -29.29 21.38 -1.27
C PRO A 49 -28.29 20.89 -2.32
N GLN A 50 -28.63 20.99 -3.61
CA GLN A 50 -27.76 20.53 -4.71
C GLN A 50 -26.58 21.47 -4.96
N THR A 51 -26.66 22.73 -4.53
CA THR A 51 -25.64 23.76 -4.81
C THR A 51 -25.12 24.45 -3.56
N ALA A 52 -25.75 24.22 -2.40
CA ALA A 52 -25.43 24.90 -1.15
C ALA A 52 -23.98 24.67 -0.70
N SER A 53 -23.48 23.43 -0.78
CA SER A 53 -22.11 23.08 -0.39
C SER A 53 -21.07 23.91 -1.16
N GLN A 54 -21.08 23.81 -2.50
CA GLN A 54 -20.18 24.60 -3.36
C GLN A 54 -20.32 26.11 -3.13
N LYS A 55 -21.56 26.60 -3.07
CA LYS A 55 -21.85 28.02 -2.86
C LYS A 55 -21.23 28.55 -1.56
N PHE A 56 -21.43 27.85 -0.45
CA PHE A 56 -20.92 28.31 0.84
C PHE A 56 -19.41 28.14 0.96
N THR A 57 -18.82 27.10 0.36
CA THR A 57 -17.36 26.98 0.24
C THR A 57 -16.76 28.18 -0.50
N THR A 58 -17.34 28.58 -1.63
CA THR A 58 -16.90 29.78 -2.37
C THR A 58 -17.01 31.04 -1.50
N MET A 59 -18.14 31.25 -0.81
CA MET A 59 -18.33 32.41 0.06
C MET A 59 -17.35 32.46 1.25
N ILE A 60 -16.88 31.30 1.74
CA ILE A 60 -15.84 31.20 2.77
C ILE A 60 -14.48 31.61 2.18
N LEU A 61 -14.12 31.08 1.00
CA LEU A 61 -12.86 31.39 0.31
C LEU A 61 -12.74 32.87 -0.07
N GLU A 62 -13.85 33.48 -0.47
CA GLU A 62 -13.95 34.90 -0.80
C GLU A 62 -14.01 35.82 0.45
N GLY A 63 -14.06 35.23 1.65
CA GLY A 63 -14.11 35.97 2.93
C GLY A 63 -15.44 36.67 3.21
N GLU A 64 -16.53 36.30 2.51
CA GLU A 64 -17.86 36.88 2.70
C GLU A 64 -18.53 36.39 3.99
N ILE A 65 -18.22 35.16 4.40
CA ILE A 65 -18.72 34.49 5.60
C ILE A 65 -17.58 33.77 6.32
N GLU A 66 -17.70 33.59 7.64
CA GLU A 66 -16.65 32.94 8.45
C GLU A 66 -16.77 31.41 8.44
N ALA A 67 -17.99 30.88 8.38
CA ALA A 67 -18.28 29.45 8.39
C ALA A 67 -19.71 29.18 7.91
N ALA A 68 -19.96 27.98 7.40
CA ALA A 68 -21.29 27.50 7.04
C ALA A 68 -21.41 25.99 7.27
N TYR A 69 -22.51 25.55 7.87
CA TYR A 69 -22.75 24.12 8.06
C TYR A 69 -24.23 23.76 7.85
N PRO A 70 -24.52 22.56 7.31
CA PRO A 70 -25.86 22.11 7.00
C PRO A 70 -26.69 21.84 8.27
N LEU A 71 -27.96 22.23 8.27
CA LEU A 71 -28.94 21.80 9.28
C LEU A 71 -29.62 20.53 8.79
N ILE A 72 -29.06 19.39 9.18
CA ILE A 72 -29.60 18.07 8.88
C ILE A 72 -30.52 17.62 10.01
N GLY A 73 -31.62 16.97 9.64
CA GLY A 73 -32.51 16.35 10.61
C GLY A 73 -31.84 15.12 11.20
N ASN A 74 -31.57 15.12 12.50
CA ASN A 74 -31.13 13.93 13.20
C ASN A 74 -32.34 13.04 13.49
N GLU A 75 -32.34 11.81 12.98
CA GLU A 75 -33.32 10.81 13.38
C GLU A 75 -32.92 10.23 14.75
N MET A 76 -33.69 10.56 15.79
CA MET A 76 -33.49 9.96 17.10
C MET A 76 -34.19 8.59 17.12
N HIS A 77 -33.42 7.52 17.01
CA HIS A 77 -33.93 6.18 17.29
C HIS A 77 -33.99 5.97 18.80
N PRO A 78 -35.11 5.45 19.35
CA PRO A 78 -35.13 5.03 20.75
C PRO A 78 -34.10 3.92 20.94
N ARG A 79 -33.29 4.02 21.99
CA ARG A 79 -32.33 2.96 22.35
C ARG A 79 -33.06 1.63 22.49
N TRP A 80 -32.46 0.56 21.99
CA TRP A 80 -32.97 -0.78 22.18
C TRP A 80 -32.96 -1.15 23.66
N VAL A 81 -34.12 -1.56 24.16
CA VAL A 81 -34.33 -2.01 25.54
C VAL A 81 -35.05 -3.35 25.46
N PRO A 82 -34.51 -4.42 26.04
CA PRO A 82 -35.16 -5.72 26.08
C PRO A 82 -36.56 -5.65 26.72
N ASN A 83 -37.47 -6.51 26.27
CA ASN A 83 -38.86 -6.55 26.78
C ASN A 83 -39.04 -7.49 27.97
N ASP A 84 -37.94 -8.00 28.52
CA ASP A 84 -37.91 -9.11 29.46
C ASP A 84 -38.38 -8.67 30.86
N PRO A 85 -39.19 -9.48 31.56
CA PRO A 85 -39.84 -9.07 32.80
C PRO A 85 -38.90 -8.66 33.93
N LYS A 86 -37.65 -9.13 33.93
CA LYS A 86 -36.64 -8.84 34.97
C LYS A 86 -35.57 -7.85 34.52
N PHE A 87 -35.64 -7.33 33.29
CA PHE A 87 -34.64 -6.37 32.79
C PHE A 87 -34.54 -5.12 33.68
N SER A 88 -35.66 -4.66 34.27
CA SER A 88 -35.64 -3.52 35.20
C SER A 88 -34.84 -3.77 36.49
N ASP A 89 -34.60 -5.04 36.83
CA ASP A 89 -33.81 -5.46 37.98
C ASP A 89 -32.31 -5.59 37.62
N GLN A 90 -31.96 -5.57 36.32
CA GLN A 90 -30.59 -5.68 35.80
C GLN A 90 -29.89 -4.33 35.72
N TRP A 91 -29.65 -3.73 36.90
CA TRP A 91 -28.99 -2.43 37.01
C TRP A 91 -27.60 -2.40 36.37
N HIS A 92 -26.89 -3.53 36.31
CA HIS A 92 -25.59 -3.65 35.65
C HIS A 92 -25.63 -3.34 34.15
N LEU A 93 -26.77 -3.54 33.48
CA LEU A 93 -26.99 -3.21 32.06
C LEU A 93 -27.63 -1.82 31.89
N GLN A 94 -28.47 -1.42 32.85
CA GLN A 94 -29.09 -0.10 32.86
C GLN A 94 -29.42 0.35 34.29
N ASN A 95 -28.56 1.20 34.84
CA ASN A 95 -28.70 1.83 36.15
C ASN A 95 -29.38 3.19 36.02
N THR A 96 -30.67 3.19 36.32
CA THR A 96 -31.54 4.36 36.41
C THR A 96 -31.55 5.00 37.80
N GLY A 97 -30.66 4.55 38.70
CA GLY A 97 -30.69 4.87 40.14
C GLY A 97 -31.68 4.00 40.92
N GLN A 98 -32.06 2.85 40.38
CA GLN A 98 -32.85 1.87 41.12
C GLN A 98 -32.10 1.40 42.36
N THR A 99 -32.86 1.02 43.39
CA THR A 99 -32.38 0.47 44.66
C THR A 99 -31.34 1.30 45.43
N GLY A 100 -31.14 2.57 45.05
CA GLY A 100 -30.22 3.50 45.72
C GLY A 100 -28.88 3.67 45.02
N GLY A 101 -28.67 3.02 43.87
CA GLY A 101 -27.46 3.18 43.05
C GLY A 101 -27.31 4.55 42.40
N VAL A 102 -26.15 4.80 41.83
CA VAL A 102 -25.84 6.02 41.08
C VAL A 102 -26.20 5.80 39.61
N SER A 103 -27.10 6.62 39.06
CA SER A 103 -27.53 6.44 37.66
C SER A 103 -26.36 6.65 36.70
N GLY A 104 -26.21 5.75 35.74
CA GLY A 104 -25.08 5.68 34.82
C GLY A 104 -23.89 4.84 35.33
N GLU A 105 -23.91 4.37 36.57
CA GLU A 105 -22.98 3.33 37.04
C GLU A 105 -23.49 1.94 36.60
N ASP A 106 -23.41 1.73 35.29
CA ASP A 106 -23.69 0.52 34.53
C ASP A 106 -22.65 0.39 33.39
N VAL A 107 -22.75 -0.65 32.57
CA VAL A 107 -21.84 -0.87 31.42
C VAL A 107 -22.19 -0.06 30.16
N ASN A 108 -23.17 0.85 30.21
CA ASN A 108 -23.58 1.71 29.09
C ASN A 108 -23.94 0.96 27.77
N ILE A 109 -24.58 -0.21 27.88
CA ILE A 109 -24.73 -1.15 26.76
C ILE A 109 -25.89 -0.86 25.79
N THR A 110 -26.91 -0.12 26.24
CA THR A 110 -28.12 0.15 25.42
C THR A 110 -27.85 0.92 24.12
N GLY A 111 -26.70 1.62 24.03
CA GLY A 111 -26.22 2.24 22.80
C GLY A 111 -25.73 1.21 21.78
N ALA A 112 -24.85 0.31 22.23
CA ALA A 112 -24.26 -0.76 21.41
C ALA A 112 -25.34 -1.70 20.83
N TRP A 113 -26.34 -2.06 21.65
CA TRP A 113 -27.45 -2.92 21.23
C TRP A 113 -28.33 -2.40 20.09
N ASN A 114 -28.23 -1.12 19.73
CA ASN A 114 -28.91 -0.66 18.52
C ASN A 114 -28.36 -1.37 17.27
N THR A 115 -27.06 -1.70 17.28
CA THR A 115 -26.36 -2.32 16.16
C THR A 115 -25.97 -3.76 16.51
N TYR A 116 -25.16 -3.97 17.55
CA TYR A 116 -24.52 -5.25 17.89
C TYR A 116 -25.12 -5.89 19.14
N LYS A 117 -25.33 -7.20 19.12
CA LYS A 117 -25.92 -8.01 20.20
C LYS A 117 -25.13 -9.31 20.49
N GLY A 118 -23.95 -9.47 19.87
CA GLY A 118 -23.06 -10.62 19.96
C GLY A 118 -23.29 -11.68 18.89
N SER A 119 -24.04 -11.39 17.82
CA SER A 119 -24.43 -12.42 16.85
C SER A 119 -23.21 -13.05 16.17
N GLY A 120 -23.12 -14.38 16.18
CA GLY A 120 -22.03 -15.12 15.52
C GLY A 120 -20.75 -15.25 16.34
N ILE A 121 -20.71 -14.70 17.56
CA ILE A 121 -19.61 -14.85 18.51
C ILE A 121 -19.99 -15.90 19.55
N VAL A 122 -19.08 -16.80 19.91
CA VAL A 122 -19.32 -17.88 20.88
C VAL A 122 -18.55 -17.67 22.17
N ILE A 123 -19.26 -17.72 23.30
CA ILE A 123 -18.70 -17.62 24.65
C ILE A 123 -18.73 -18.99 25.33
N GLY A 124 -17.55 -19.53 25.66
CA GLY A 124 -17.37 -20.72 26.46
C GLY A 124 -17.38 -20.38 27.95
N ILE A 125 -18.36 -20.91 28.70
CA ILE A 125 -18.46 -20.76 30.15
C ILE A 125 -17.74 -21.94 30.82
N VAL A 126 -16.54 -21.70 31.33
CA VAL A 126 -15.71 -22.72 31.99
C VAL A 126 -16.00 -22.71 33.49
N ASP A 127 -16.86 -23.62 33.95
CA ASP A 127 -17.43 -23.54 35.30
C ASP A 127 -17.94 -24.91 35.85
N ASP A 128 -18.91 -24.91 36.76
CA ASP A 128 -19.49 -26.10 37.40
C ASP A 128 -20.60 -26.77 36.60
N GLY A 129 -20.91 -26.23 35.41
CA GLY A 129 -21.90 -26.72 34.47
C GLY A 129 -22.83 -25.62 33.98
N LEU A 130 -23.59 -25.91 32.93
CA LEU A 130 -24.54 -24.98 32.33
C LEU A 130 -25.85 -25.70 32.07
N ASP A 131 -26.94 -25.23 32.70
CA ASP A 131 -28.31 -25.68 32.42
C ASP A 131 -28.73 -25.15 31.04
N TRP A 132 -28.23 -25.81 30.01
CA TRP A 132 -28.32 -25.36 28.62
C TRP A 132 -29.76 -25.33 28.11
N SER A 133 -30.64 -26.16 28.70
CA SER A 133 -32.05 -26.20 28.37
C SER A 133 -32.87 -25.07 28.98
N HIS A 134 -32.26 -24.21 29.81
CA HIS A 134 -32.93 -23.08 30.41
C HIS A 134 -33.58 -22.20 29.32
N PRO A 135 -34.88 -21.84 29.42
CA PRO A 135 -35.62 -21.14 28.37
C PRO A 135 -35.04 -19.79 27.92
N ASP A 136 -34.18 -19.22 28.76
CA ASP A 136 -33.50 -17.94 28.52
C ASP A 136 -32.05 -18.10 28.05
N LEU A 137 -31.60 -19.33 27.74
CA LEU A 137 -30.28 -19.68 27.20
C LEU A 137 -30.37 -20.52 25.90
N ASP A 138 -31.37 -21.40 25.78
CA ASP A 138 -31.48 -22.42 24.71
C ASP A 138 -31.47 -21.90 23.26
N ASN A 139 -31.91 -20.66 22.99
CA ASN A 139 -32.09 -20.18 21.61
C ASN A 139 -30.79 -20.04 20.80
N TYR A 140 -29.67 -19.78 21.46
CA TYR A 140 -28.35 -19.60 20.84
C TYR A 140 -27.31 -20.55 21.46
N TYR A 141 -27.76 -21.60 22.15
CA TYR A 141 -26.85 -22.57 22.74
C TYR A 141 -26.17 -23.45 21.67
N GLU A 142 -24.84 -23.56 21.74
CA GLU A 142 -24.02 -24.26 20.76
C GLU A 142 -23.64 -25.67 21.26
N SER A 143 -24.62 -26.58 21.27
CA SER A 143 -24.51 -27.98 21.75
C SER A 143 -23.51 -28.90 21.02
N SER A 144 -22.73 -28.38 20.07
CA SER A 144 -21.61 -29.11 19.46
C SER A 144 -20.24 -28.67 19.98
N LEU A 145 -20.20 -27.61 20.77
CA LEU A 145 -18.99 -26.98 21.31
C LEU A 145 -18.91 -27.12 22.84
N ASP A 146 -19.89 -27.76 23.46
CA ASP A 146 -19.96 -28.01 24.88
C ASP A 146 -19.26 -29.32 25.28
N TYR A 147 -18.81 -29.36 26.53
CA TYR A 147 -18.15 -30.55 27.04
C TYR A 147 -18.18 -30.62 28.57
N ASP A 148 -18.41 -31.83 29.08
CA ASP A 148 -18.26 -32.15 30.50
C ASP A 148 -16.95 -32.88 30.76
N TYR A 149 -15.99 -32.18 31.37
CA TYR A 149 -14.69 -32.75 31.75
C TYR A 149 -14.75 -33.58 33.04
N CYS A 150 -15.82 -33.46 33.82
CA CYS A 150 -16.09 -34.28 34.99
C CYS A 150 -16.71 -35.64 34.60
N GLY A 151 -17.70 -35.64 33.71
CA GLY A 151 -18.37 -36.82 33.16
C GLY A 151 -17.62 -37.50 31.99
N ASN A 152 -16.83 -36.73 31.24
CA ASN A 152 -16.24 -37.08 29.94
C ASN A 152 -17.29 -37.41 28.87
N ASP A 153 -18.25 -36.50 28.68
CA ASP A 153 -19.25 -36.53 27.62
C ASP A 153 -19.57 -35.10 27.14
N GLY A 154 -20.47 -34.96 26.16
CA GLY A 154 -20.90 -33.68 25.60
C GLY A 154 -22.21 -33.20 26.21
N ASP A 155 -22.37 -33.29 27.53
CA ASP A 155 -23.53 -32.75 28.24
C ASP A 155 -23.09 -32.02 29.51
N PRO A 156 -22.96 -30.68 29.49
CA PRO A 156 -22.45 -29.90 30.63
C PRO A 156 -23.52 -29.65 31.69
N THR A 157 -24.65 -30.34 31.65
CA THR A 157 -25.75 -30.15 32.62
C THR A 157 -25.22 -30.27 34.06
N PRO A 158 -25.52 -29.30 34.95
CA PRO A 158 -25.12 -29.37 36.35
C PRO A 158 -25.73 -30.59 37.05
N GLU A 159 -24.91 -31.38 37.73
CA GLU A 159 -25.40 -32.54 38.48
C GLU A 159 -25.95 -32.13 39.86
N PRO A 160 -27.17 -32.55 40.24
CA PRO A 160 -27.76 -32.19 41.53
C PRO A 160 -26.95 -32.75 42.71
N THR A 161 -26.57 -31.90 43.67
CA THR A 161 -25.94 -32.36 44.92
C THR A 161 -26.67 -31.86 46.17
N SER A 162 -26.72 -32.69 47.21
CA SER A 162 -27.40 -32.34 48.48
C SER A 162 -26.62 -31.34 49.36
N THR A 163 -25.44 -30.87 48.92
CA THR A 163 -24.46 -30.19 49.78
C THR A 163 -23.99 -28.83 49.27
N LYS A 164 -24.04 -28.56 47.96
CA LYS A 164 -23.69 -27.27 47.34
C LYS A 164 -24.49 -27.14 46.03
N SER A 165 -25.10 -25.97 45.79
CA SER A 165 -25.73 -25.69 44.49
C SER A 165 -24.64 -25.59 43.41
N ARG A 166 -24.92 -26.11 42.21
CA ARG A 166 -24.02 -26.08 41.03
C ARG A 166 -24.50 -25.09 39.97
N ALA A 167 -25.12 -24.00 40.44
CA ALA A 167 -25.78 -23.01 39.60
C ALA A 167 -24.85 -21.89 39.11
N HIS A 168 -23.56 -21.97 39.42
CA HIS A 168 -22.65 -20.86 39.21
C HIS A 168 -22.44 -20.60 37.71
N GLY A 169 -22.12 -21.64 36.93
CA GLY A 169 -21.97 -21.52 35.47
C GLY A 169 -23.27 -21.12 34.75
N THR A 170 -24.42 -21.59 35.22
CA THR A 170 -25.73 -21.19 34.66
C THR A 170 -26.04 -19.72 34.91
N ALA A 171 -25.70 -19.20 36.09
CA ALA A 171 -25.87 -17.77 36.40
C ALA A 171 -24.90 -16.89 35.60
N ALA A 172 -23.63 -17.32 35.49
CA ALA A 172 -22.63 -16.65 34.65
C ALA A 172 -23.05 -16.58 33.18
N ALA A 173 -23.55 -17.69 32.62
CA ALA A 173 -24.04 -17.75 31.24
C ALA A 173 -25.16 -16.73 30.96
N GLY A 174 -26.10 -16.56 31.90
CA GLY A 174 -27.17 -15.57 31.77
C GLY A 174 -26.67 -14.12 31.79
N VAL A 175 -25.62 -13.83 32.56
CA VAL A 175 -24.99 -12.50 32.58
C VAL A 175 -24.31 -12.23 31.24
N ALA A 176 -23.56 -13.19 30.71
CA ALA A 176 -22.85 -13.05 29.45
C ALA A 176 -23.81 -12.93 28.24
N ALA A 177 -24.75 -13.87 28.10
CA ALA A 177 -25.51 -14.03 26.85
C ALA A 177 -26.93 -14.59 27.01
N GLY A 178 -27.61 -14.27 28.13
CA GLY A 178 -29.06 -14.51 28.23
C GLY A 178 -29.82 -13.90 27.05
N VAL A 179 -30.72 -14.68 26.43
CA VAL A 179 -31.27 -14.45 25.07
C VAL A 179 -31.85 -13.05 24.87
N GLY A 180 -32.49 -12.47 25.87
CA GLY A 180 -33.08 -11.13 25.81
C GLY A 180 -34.17 -10.93 24.73
N ASN A 181 -35.04 -9.96 24.97
CA ASN A 181 -36.15 -9.57 24.12
C ASN A 181 -37.06 -10.74 23.66
N ASN A 182 -37.16 -11.79 24.48
CA ASN A 182 -37.97 -12.99 24.24
C ASN A 182 -39.24 -13.01 25.13
N ASN A 183 -39.46 -11.98 25.96
CA ASN A 183 -40.51 -11.82 26.98
C ASN A 183 -40.37 -12.80 28.15
N ILE A 184 -39.17 -13.32 28.40
CA ILE A 184 -38.86 -14.30 29.44
C ILE A 184 -37.70 -13.71 30.24
N GLY A 185 -37.71 -13.91 31.56
CA GLY A 185 -36.49 -13.72 32.34
C GLY A 185 -35.79 -12.37 32.20
N ILE A 186 -34.54 -12.44 31.77
CA ILE A 186 -33.49 -11.43 31.78
C ILE A 186 -32.94 -11.18 30.36
N SER A 187 -31.92 -10.34 30.23
CA SER A 187 -31.06 -10.24 29.04
C SER A 187 -29.61 -10.34 29.49
N GLY A 188 -28.76 -11.07 28.77
CA GLY A 188 -27.31 -10.98 28.94
C GLY A 188 -26.75 -9.71 28.31
N SER A 189 -25.45 -9.45 28.47
CA SER A 189 -24.76 -8.36 27.76
C SER A 189 -24.67 -8.60 26.25
N ALA A 190 -24.50 -9.84 25.82
CA ALA A 190 -24.56 -10.25 24.42
C ALA A 190 -25.76 -11.18 24.16
N PRO A 191 -26.99 -10.66 24.06
CA PRO A 191 -28.20 -11.48 23.99
C PRO A 191 -28.32 -12.38 22.75
N ARG A 192 -27.42 -12.25 21.77
CA ARG A 192 -27.37 -13.09 20.56
C ARG A 192 -26.05 -13.84 20.39
N ALA A 193 -25.15 -13.79 21.37
CA ALA A 193 -23.96 -14.62 21.36
C ALA A 193 -24.31 -16.09 21.56
N GLY A 194 -23.53 -16.95 20.91
CA GLY A 194 -23.54 -18.37 21.15
C GLY A 194 -22.99 -18.69 22.54
N LEU A 195 -23.52 -19.72 23.19
CA LEU A 195 -23.03 -20.20 24.48
C LEU A 195 -22.58 -21.65 24.38
N ALA A 196 -21.38 -21.95 24.90
CA ALA A 196 -20.88 -23.30 25.09
C ALA A 196 -20.63 -23.55 26.58
N GLY A 197 -21.13 -24.67 27.12
CA GLY A 197 -20.92 -25.04 28.52
C GLY A 197 -19.70 -25.94 28.67
N LEU A 198 -18.74 -25.55 29.49
CA LEU A 198 -17.51 -26.32 29.75
C LEU A 198 -17.43 -26.68 31.24
N ARG A 199 -17.97 -27.85 31.60
CA ARG A 199 -18.06 -28.27 33.01
C ARG A 199 -16.72 -28.82 33.50
N LEU A 200 -16.08 -28.10 34.42
CA LEU A 200 -14.74 -28.35 34.94
C LEU A 200 -14.69 -28.44 36.48
N ILE A 201 -15.19 -27.42 37.19
CA ILE A 201 -14.91 -27.23 38.63
C ILE A 201 -15.94 -27.90 39.57
N ASP A 202 -16.88 -28.67 39.02
CA ASP A 202 -17.77 -29.51 39.82
C ASP A 202 -17.01 -30.70 40.46
N CYS A 203 -15.92 -31.12 39.84
CA CYS A 203 -15.08 -32.22 40.30
C CYS A 203 -13.63 -31.78 40.58
N SER A 204 -12.82 -32.67 41.15
CA SER A 204 -11.38 -32.41 41.26
C SER A 204 -10.74 -32.29 39.88
N THR A 205 -9.89 -31.30 39.70
CA THR A 205 -9.20 -31.03 38.44
C THR A 205 -7.71 -31.42 38.49
N THR A 206 -7.08 -31.42 37.32
CA THR A 206 -5.65 -31.64 37.09
C THR A 206 -5.21 -30.70 35.98
N ASP A 207 -3.93 -30.34 35.92
CA ASP A 207 -3.36 -29.47 34.86
C ASP A 207 -3.79 -29.88 33.43
N THR A 208 -3.75 -31.17 33.08
CA THR A 208 -4.21 -31.66 31.76
C THR A 208 -5.70 -31.39 31.49
N ARG A 209 -6.52 -31.42 32.54
CA ARG A 209 -7.97 -31.20 32.42
C ARG A 209 -8.29 -29.72 32.30
N GLU A 210 -7.66 -28.88 33.12
CA GLU A 210 -7.71 -27.41 32.98
C GLU A 210 -7.29 -26.99 31.58
N SER A 211 -6.11 -27.46 31.13
CA SER A 211 -5.58 -27.11 29.81
C SER A 211 -6.48 -27.56 28.67
N SER A 212 -7.11 -28.74 28.79
CA SER A 212 -8.03 -29.23 27.77
C SER A 212 -9.34 -28.45 27.75
N ALA A 213 -9.84 -28.06 28.92
CA ALA A 213 -11.07 -27.29 29.04
C ALA A 213 -10.92 -25.87 28.48
N LEU A 214 -9.84 -25.18 28.81
CA LEU A 214 -9.57 -23.85 28.29
C LEU A 214 -9.39 -23.84 26.77
N SER A 215 -8.72 -24.85 26.21
CA SER A 215 -8.45 -24.91 24.77
C SER A 215 -9.50 -25.69 23.96
N HIS A 216 -10.65 -25.98 24.55
CA HIS A 216 -11.69 -26.78 23.93
C HIS A 216 -12.28 -26.08 22.71
N GLU A 217 -12.19 -26.67 21.52
CA GLU A 217 -12.77 -26.07 20.31
C GLU A 217 -12.27 -24.64 20.04
N ARG A 218 -10.99 -24.36 20.32
CA ARG A 218 -10.34 -23.02 20.19
C ARG A 218 -10.52 -22.26 18.86
N GLN A 219 -10.90 -22.95 17.80
CA GLN A 219 -11.19 -22.30 16.50
C GLN A 219 -12.64 -21.83 16.38
N ASN A 220 -13.54 -22.41 17.18
CA ASN A 220 -14.98 -22.20 17.12
C ASN A 220 -15.53 -21.45 18.36
N ILE A 221 -14.83 -21.52 19.49
CA ILE A 221 -15.11 -20.68 20.67
C ILE A 221 -14.24 -19.43 20.59
N ASP A 222 -14.86 -18.25 20.69
CA ASP A 222 -14.12 -16.98 20.61
C ASP A 222 -13.57 -16.54 21.97
N ILE A 223 -14.42 -16.66 23.00
CA ILE A 223 -14.16 -16.11 24.34
C ILE A 223 -14.32 -17.22 25.37
N TYR A 224 -13.34 -17.38 26.27
CA TYR A 224 -13.46 -18.22 27.46
C TYR A 224 -13.66 -17.34 28.70
N SER A 225 -14.79 -17.54 29.38
CA SER A 225 -15.13 -16.87 30.64
C SER A 225 -14.80 -17.78 31.80
N ASN A 226 -13.83 -17.40 32.63
CA ASN A 226 -13.35 -18.18 33.75
C ASN A 226 -13.60 -17.43 35.06
N SER A 227 -14.32 -18.06 35.98
CA SER A 227 -14.68 -17.45 37.27
C SER A 227 -14.33 -18.38 38.43
N TRP A 228 -13.10 -18.88 38.38
CA TRP A 228 -12.48 -19.80 39.31
C TRP A 228 -10.96 -19.55 39.34
N GLY A 229 -10.30 -19.98 40.41
CA GLY A 229 -8.87 -19.79 40.59
C GLY A 229 -8.37 -20.59 41.80
N PRO A 230 -7.21 -20.22 42.37
CA PRO A 230 -6.77 -20.63 43.69
C PRO A 230 -7.79 -20.28 44.78
N THR A 231 -7.42 -20.55 46.05
CA THR A 231 -8.28 -20.15 47.17
C THR A 231 -7.97 -18.69 47.51
N ASP A 232 -9.00 -17.85 47.47
CA ASP A 232 -8.93 -16.42 47.82
C ASP A 232 -8.86 -16.22 49.36
N ASP A 233 -7.80 -16.73 50.01
CA ASP A 233 -7.62 -16.69 51.47
C ASP A 233 -6.53 -15.73 51.95
N GLY A 234 -5.92 -14.96 51.04
CA GLY A 234 -4.81 -14.06 51.35
C GLY A 234 -3.51 -14.79 51.69
N GLU A 235 -3.46 -16.12 51.63
CA GLU A 235 -2.26 -16.91 51.92
C GLU A 235 -1.82 -17.79 50.73
N THR A 236 -2.74 -18.11 49.82
CA THR A 236 -2.50 -19.06 48.74
C THR A 236 -1.75 -18.42 47.57
N LEU A 237 -0.51 -18.88 47.35
CA LEU A 237 0.29 -18.54 46.17
C LEU A 237 0.31 -19.72 45.20
N GLN A 238 -0.51 -19.67 44.14
CA GLN A 238 -0.62 -20.76 43.17
C GLN A 238 -0.95 -20.24 41.76
N GLY A 239 -0.38 -20.88 40.74
CA GLY A 239 -0.67 -20.59 39.33
C GLY A 239 -0.95 -21.85 38.51
N PRO A 240 -1.16 -21.68 37.18
CA PRO A 240 -1.38 -22.79 36.27
C PRO A 240 -0.17 -23.72 36.21
N GLY A 241 -0.45 -25.01 35.96
CA GLY A 241 0.60 -25.95 35.60
C GLY A 241 1.15 -25.70 34.19
N PRO A 242 2.23 -26.40 33.81
CA PRO A 242 2.89 -26.18 32.53
C PRO A 242 2.00 -26.47 31.31
N LEU A 243 1.02 -27.39 31.42
CA LEU A 243 0.11 -27.65 30.30
C LEU A 243 -0.93 -26.55 30.15
N MET A 244 -1.48 -26.04 31.26
CA MET A 244 -2.42 -24.92 31.23
C MET A 244 -1.76 -23.63 30.71
N LEU A 245 -0.52 -23.34 31.13
CA LEU A 245 0.23 -22.20 30.58
C LEU A 245 0.47 -22.33 29.08
N ALA A 246 0.87 -23.51 28.60
CA ALA A 246 1.01 -23.78 27.18
C ALA A 246 -0.32 -23.75 26.42
N ALA A 247 -1.43 -24.12 27.06
CA ALA A 247 -2.77 -24.00 26.50
C ALA A 247 -3.14 -22.52 26.28
N MET A 248 -2.98 -21.67 27.29
CA MET A 248 -3.21 -20.22 27.18
C MET A 248 -2.36 -19.59 26.08
N GLU A 249 -1.06 -19.92 26.02
CA GLU A 249 -0.16 -19.41 24.98
C GLU A 249 -0.63 -19.84 23.57
N ASN A 250 -1.02 -21.11 23.39
CA ASN A 250 -1.56 -21.56 22.11
C ASN A 250 -2.91 -20.91 21.79
N ASP A 251 -3.77 -20.71 22.78
CA ASP A 251 -5.10 -20.12 22.57
C ASP A 251 -4.96 -18.68 22.05
N VAL A 252 -4.03 -17.89 22.59
CA VAL A 252 -3.77 -16.53 22.07
C VAL A 252 -2.96 -16.51 20.76
N GLN A 253 -2.15 -17.52 20.46
CA GLN A 253 -1.33 -17.54 19.23
C GLN A 253 -2.07 -18.11 18.02
N ILE A 254 -2.85 -19.18 18.20
CA ILE A 254 -3.44 -19.93 17.09
C ILE A 254 -4.96 -20.07 17.19
N GLY A 255 -5.58 -19.66 18.30
CA GLY A 255 -7.03 -19.60 18.43
C GLY A 255 -7.68 -18.63 17.46
N ARG A 256 -8.99 -18.78 17.20
CA ARG A 256 -9.75 -17.90 16.29
C ARG A 256 -9.05 -17.66 14.93
N ASN A 257 -8.56 -18.74 14.31
CA ASN A 257 -7.80 -18.72 13.05
C ASN A 257 -6.55 -17.83 13.07
N GLY A 258 -5.88 -17.70 14.22
CA GLY A 258 -4.66 -16.90 14.39
C GLY A 258 -4.90 -15.51 14.98
N LEU A 259 -6.14 -15.10 15.23
CA LEU A 259 -6.46 -13.86 15.94
C LEU A 259 -6.24 -13.97 17.46
N GLY A 260 -6.25 -15.20 17.99
CA GLY A 260 -6.13 -15.49 19.41
C GLY A 260 -7.48 -15.45 20.14
N ASN A 261 -7.76 -16.48 20.94
CA ASN A 261 -8.92 -16.52 21.82
C ASN A 261 -8.85 -15.42 22.88
N ILE A 262 -10.00 -14.89 23.26
CA ILE A 262 -10.10 -13.97 24.39
C ILE A 262 -10.30 -14.77 25.67
N ILE A 263 -9.45 -14.56 26.66
CA ILE A 263 -9.54 -15.26 27.94
C ILE A 263 -9.84 -14.23 29.02
N THR A 264 -11.05 -14.25 29.57
CA THR A 264 -11.41 -13.40 30.72
C THR A 264 -11.32 -14.21 32.00
N TRP A 265 -10.81 -13.58 33.05
CA TRP A 265 -10.58 -14.22 34.35
C TRP A 265 -11.06 -13.32 35.48
N ALA A 266 -11.76 -13.89 36.45
CA ALA A 266 -12.15 -13.16 37.65
C ALA A 266 -10.90 -12.81 38.47
N ALA A 267 -10.77 -11.55 38.88
CA ALA A 267 -9.61 -11.08 39.64
C ALA A 267 -9.50 -11.67 41.06
N GLY A 268 -10.60 -12.25 41.59
CA GLY A 268 -10.65 -12.85 42.93
C GLY A 268 -11.66 -12.17 43.88
N ASN A 269 -11.96 -12.81 45.02
CA ASN A 269 -12.95 -12.37 46.02
C ASN A 269 -12.41 -12.30 47.47
N GLY A 270 -11.09 -12.26 47.65
CA GLY A 270 -10.38 -12.35 48.93
C GLY A 270 -10.06 -11.03 49.62
N LEU A 271 -10.60 -9.88 49.20
CA LEU A 271 -10.26 -8.59 49.83
C LEU A 271 -10.54 -8.54 51.35
N ASP A 272 -11.60 -9.21 51.83
CA ASP A 272 -11.91 -9.27 53.27
C ASP A 272 -10.83 -10.04 54.09
N ASP A 273 -10.00 -10.84 53.41
CA ASP A 273 -8.88 -11.60 53.94
C ASP A 273 -7.52 -10.97 53.52
N ASP A 274 -7.53 -9.71 53.05
CA ASP A 274 -6.37 -8.93 52.57
C ASP A 274 -5.60 -9.58 51.40
N ASP A 275 -6.32 -10.29 50.50
CA ASP A 275 -5.77 -10.92 49.29
C ASP A 275 -5.55 -9.94 48.11
N ASN A 276 -4.76 -10.36 47.12
CA ASN A 276 -4.39 -9.60 45.93
C ASN A 276 -4.39 -10.47 44.67
N SER A 277 -4.94 -9.93 43.58
CA SER A 277 -5.10 -10.63 42.30
C SER A 277 -3.76 -11.06 41.68
N ASN A 278 -2.66 -10.41 42.02
CA ASN A 278 -1.32 -10.80 41.59
C ASN A 278 -0.81 -12.10 42.24
N TYR A 279 -1.47 -12.62 43.30
CA TYR A 279 -1.16 -13.93 43.89
C TYR A 279 -1.88 -15.09 43.20
N ASP A 280 -2.90 -14.79 42.38
CA ASP A 280 -3.52 -15.75 41.46
C ASP A 280 -2.74 -15.83 40.15
N GLY A 281 -1.95 -16.89 39.98
CA GLY A 281 -1.16 -17.09 38.76
C GLY A 281 -1.96 -17.31 37.48
N TYR A 282 -3.29 -17.47 37.53
CA TYR A 282 -4.15 -17.50 36.35
C TYR A 282 -4.53 -16.09 35.88
N ALA A 283 -5.06 -15.25 36.79
CA ALA A 283 -5.41 -13.85 36.51
C ALA A 283 -4.19 -12.96 36.27
N ASN A 284 -3.03 -13.38 36.77
CA ASN A 284 -1.75 -12.67 36.70
C ASN A 284 -0.92 -13.04 35.45
N LEU A 285 -1.60 -13.42 34.36
CA LEU A 285 -0.98 -13.71 33.06
C LEU A 285 -1.43 -12.71 32.01
N ARG A 286 -0.47 -12.23 31.22
CA ARG A 286 -0.70 -11.30 30.10
C ARG A 286 -1.76 -11.76 29.09
N TYR A 287 -1.94 -13.08 28.97
CA TYR A 287 -2.91 -13.71 28.07
C TYR A 287 -4.36 -13.57 28.56
N THR A 288 -4.54 -13.20 29.83
CA THR A 288 -5.86 -13.10 30.46
C THR A 288 -6.24 -11.66 30.72
N ILE A 289 -7.53 -11.38 30.62
CA ILE A 289 -8.13 -10.12 31.03
C ILE A 289 -8.64 -10.32 32.46
N ALA A 290 -7.88 -9.83 33.45
CA ALA A 290 -8.29 -9.86 34.84
C ALA A 290 -9.40 -8.82 35.09
N VAL A 291 -10.55 -9.30 35.56
CA VAL A 291 -11.78 -8.51 35.74
C VAL A 291 -12.11 -8.37 37.23
N THR A 292 -12.12 -7.12 37.71
CA THR A 292 -12.54 -6.80 39.08
C THR A 292 -13.99 -6.30 39.15
N ALA A 293 -14.50 -6.05 40.35
CA ALA A 293 -15.93 -5.84 40.61
C ALA A 293 -16.26 -4.53 41.32
N VAL A 294 -17.22 -3.77 40.75
CA VAL A 294 -17.77 -2.55 41.37
C VAL A 294 -19.24 -2.70 41.73
N THR A 295 -19.68 -1.99 42.76
CA THR A 295 -21.10 -1.96 43.17
C THR A 295 -21.92 -1.06 42.24
N HIS A 296 -23.24 -1.03 42.43
CA HIS A 296 -24.16 -0.11 41.74
C HIS A 296 -23.95 1.39 42.04
N ASN A 297 -22.95 1.72 42.86
CA ASN A 297 -22.48 3.08 43.14
C ASN A 297 -21.17 3.41 42.40
N GLY A 298 -20.59 2.46 41.64
CA GLY A 298 -19.32 2.63 40.95
C GLY A 298 -18.09 2.55 41.85
N VAL A 299 -18.22 2.02 43.08
CA VAL A 299 -17.13 1.85 44.05
C VAL A 299 -16.71 0.37 44.15
N GLN A 300 -15.49 0.11 44.62
CA GLN A 300 -14.97 -1.25 44.81
C GLN A 300 -15.92 -2.09 45.68
N SER A 301 -16.23 -3.30 45.22
CA SER A 301 -17.01 -4.26 46.01
C SER A 301 -16.18 -4.76 47.19
N TYR A 302 -16.82 -5.04 48.33
CA TYR A 302 -16.12 -5.36 49.58
C TYR A 302 -15.21 -6.60 49.53
N TYR A 303 -15.40 -7.47 48.54
CA TYR A 303 -14.59 -8.68 48.32
C TYR A 303 -13.59 -8.53 47.17
N ALA A 304 -13.70 -7.49 46.32
CA ALA A 304 -12.98 -7.42 45.06
C ALA A 304 -11.50 -7.12 45.29
N GLU A 305 -10.64 -8.08 45.00
CA GLU A 305 -9.19 -7.96 45.20
C GLU A 305 -8.59 -6.82 44.35
N PRO A 306 -7.63 -6.05 44.90
CA PRO A 306 -6.79 -5.17 44.12
C PRO A 306 -5.66 -5.97 43.44
N GLY A 307 -4.96 -5.37 42.49
CA GLY A 307 -3.80 -5.96 41.82
C GLY A 307 -3.33 -5.10 40.66
N ALA A 308 -2.04 -5.17 40.35
CA ALA A 308 -1.46 -4.43 39.22
C ALA A 308 -1.78 -5.08 37.86
N ASN A 309 -2.22 -6.34 37.86
CA ASN A 309 -2.64 -7.11 36.68
C ASN A 309 -4.07 -6.83 36.23
N ILE A 310 -4.88 -6.12 37.03
CA ILE A 310 -6.29 -5.85 36.71
C ILE A 310 -6.36 -4.90 35.51
N LEU A 311 -6.97 -5.36 34.42
CA LEU A 311 -7.17 -4.54 33.22
C LEU A 311 -8.43 -3.68 33.36
N VAL A 312 -9.54 -4.28 33.80
CA VAL A 312 -10.86 -3.65 33.72
C VAL A 312 -11.75 -4.04 34.91
N ALA A 313 -12.64 -3.14 35.31
CA ALA A 313 -13.68 -3.37 36.28
C ALA A 313 -15.06 -3.54 35.62
N ALA A 314 -15.95 -4.31 36.25
CA ALA A 314 -17.34 -4.37 35.82
C ALA A 314 -18.34 -4.45 36.99
N PRO A 315 -19.60 -4.03 36.78
CA PRO A 315 -20.66 -4.13 37.77
C PRO A 315 -20.87 -5.54 38.36
N SER A 316 -20.99 -5.60 39.69
CA SER A 316 -21.27 -6.81 40.47
C SER A 316 -22.00 -6.49 41.78
N ASN A 317 -22.28 -7.50 42.62
CA ASN A 317 -22.99 -7.31 43.88
C ASN A 317 -22.19 -6.49 44.91
N GLY A 318 -22.91 -5.73 45.72
CA GLY A 318 -22.36 -4.88 46.78
C GLY A 318 -23.37 -3.82 47.19
N ASP A 319 -23.14 -3.16 48.32
CA ASP A 319 -24.00 -2.08 48.84
C ASP A 319 -25.51 -2.41 48.98
N GLY A 320 -25.82 -3.70 49.10
CA GLY A 320 -27.20 -4.19 49.28
C GLY A 320 -27.93 -4.56 47.99
N GLU A 321 -27.25 -4.51 46.84
CA GLU A 321 -27.76 -4.97 45.55
C GLU A 321 -26.92 -6.12 44.98
N ALA A 322 -27.51 -6.95 44.13
CA ALA A 322 -26.84 -8.09 43.50
C ALA A 322 -27.22 -8.20 42.01
N ILE A 323 -26.63 -9.17 41.32
CA ILE A 323 -26.86 -9.39 39.89
C ILE A 323 -28.09 -10.28 39.69
N THR A 324 -29.02 -9.78 38.88
CA THR A 324 -30.21 -10.54 38.44
C THR A 324 -29.88 -11.27 37.15
N THR A 325 -29.95 -12.61 37.18
CA THR A 325 -29.58 -13.50 36.06
C THR A 325 -30.36 -14.82 36.13
N THR A 326 -30.10 -15.73 35.18
CA THR A 326 -30.61 -17.11 35.16
C THR A 326 -30.14 -17.93 36.36
N ASP A 327 -30.89 -18.96 36.71
CA ASP A 327 -30.57 -19.93 37.75
C ASP A 327 -30.91 -21.32 37.20
N ILE A 328 -30.43 -22.39 37.84
CA ILE A 328 -30.85 -23.75 37.42
C ILE A 328 -32.37 -23.86 37.55
N GLU A 329 -33.04 -24.41 36.53
CA GLU A 329 -34.49 -24.56 36.52
C GLU A 329 -34.99 -25.33 37.78
N GLY A 330 -36.04 -24.81 38.40
CA GLY A 330 -36.63 -25.42 39.59
C GLY A 330 -35.94 -25.06 40.91
N SER A 331 -35.53 -26.04 41.72
CA SER A 331 -35.14 -25.82 43.13
C SER A 331 -33.70 -26.18 43.48
N GLU A 332 -32.89 -26.54 42.49
CA GLU A 332 -31.50 -26.93 42.68
C GLU A 332 -30.53 -25.73 42.59
N GLY A 333 -31.05 -24.58 42.18
CA GLY A 333 -30.35 -23.31 42.04
C GLY A 333 -30.05 -22.55 43.34
N TYR A 334 -29.64 -21.30 43.19
CA TYR A 334 -29.53 -20.33 44.29
C TYR A 334 -30.90 -20.06 44.94
N THR A 335 -31.95 -20.11 44.14
CA THR A 335 -33.33 -19.90 44.57
C THR A 335 -34.21 -21.11 44.20
N THR A 336 -35.51 -21.03 44.52
CA THR A 336 -36.48 -22.08 44.18
C THR A 336 -37.19 -21.84 42.83
N GLY A 337 -36.67 -20.95 42.00
CA GLY A 337 -37.15 -20.73 40.65
C GLY A 337 -35.98 -20.49 39.70
N ASP A 338 -36.31 -20.28 38.43
CA ASP A 338 -35.35 -20.33 37.31
C ASP A 338 -34.48 -19.05 37.19
N TYR A 339 -34.57 -18.13 38.15
CA TYR A 339 -33.82 -16.87 38.14
C TYR A 339 -33.40 -16.50 39.55
N THR A 340 -32.20 -15.96 39.67
CA THR A 340 -31.65 -15.44 40.92
C THR A 340 -31.47 -13.94 40.84
N ASN A 341 -31.54 -13.29 42.01
CA ASN A 341 -31.18 -11.89 42.22
C ASN A 341 -30.19 -11.76 43.38
N THR A 342 -29.41 -12.81 43.61
CA THR A 342 -28.39 -12.88 44.66
C THR A 342 -27.02 -13.28 44.11
N TYR A 343 -26.86 -13.32 42.78
CA TYR A 343 -25.59 -13.67 42.14
C TYR A 343 -24.61 -12.48 42.23
N GLY A 344 -23.32 -12.77 42.24
CA GLY A 344 -22.31 -11.80 42.63
C GLY A 344 -20.89 -12.35 42.59
N GLY A 345 -19.94 -11.60 43.15
CA GLY A 345 -18.51 -11.85 43.07
C GLY A 345 -17.91 -11.22 41.81
N THR A 346 -16.58 -11.19 41.72
CA THR A 346 -15.87 -10.98 40.45
C THR A 346 -16.30 -12.00 39.39
N SER A 347 -16.83 -13.15 39.83
CA SER A 347 -17.50 -14.16 39.03
C SER A 347 -18.73 -13.69 38.25
N SER A 348 -19.39 -12.59 38.66
CA SER A 348 -20.48 -11.99 37.87
C SER A 348 -20.03 -10.80 37.01
N ALA A 349 -18.89 -10.17 37.36
CA ALA A 349 -18.27 -9.10 36.58
C ALA A 349 -17.59 -9.66 35.31
N THR A 350 -16.91 -10.80 35.43
CA THR A 350 -16.18 -11.47 34.34
C THR A 350 -17.05 -11.86 33.13
N PRO A 351 -18.17 -12.59 33.31
CA PRO A 351 -19.07 -12.91 32.19
C PRO A 351 -19.73 -11.66 31.59
N LEU A 352 -19.93 -10.59 32.39
CA LEU A 352 -20.44 -9.33 31.90
C LEU A 352 -19.46 -8.70 30.89
N VAL A 353 -18.15 -8.67 31.23
CA VAL A 353 -17.08 -8.26 30.33
C VAL A 353 -17.02 -9.15 29.09
N SER A 354 -17.09 -10.48 29.25
CA SER A 354 -17.12 -11.41 28.10
C SER A 354 -18.21 -11.08 27.09
N GLY A 355 -19.44 -10.80 27.55
CA GLY A 355 -20.50 -10.42 26.63
C GLY A 355 -20.33 -9.02 26.01
N VAL A 356 -19.72 -8.06 26.70
CA VAL A 356 -19.36 -6.77 26.05
C VAL A 356 -18.30 -6.99 24.97
N ILE A 357 -17.28 -7.82 25.23
CA ILE A 357 -16.27 -8.17 24.23
C ILE A 357 -16.92 -8.90 23.04
N ALA A 358 -17.93 -9.74 23.25
CA ALA A 358 -18.67 -10.34 22.15
C ALA A 358 -19.37 -9.29 21.26
N LEU A 359 -19.78 -8.14 21.81
CA LEU A 359 -20.27 -7.02 20.99
C LEU A 359 -19.14 -6.38 20.18
N MET A 360 -17.94 -6.25 20.75
CA MET A 360 -16.75 -5.73 20.06
C MET A 360 -16.36 -6.64 18.90
N LEU A 361 -16.34 -7.97 19.11
CA LEU A 361 -15.99 -8.93 18.07
C LEU A 361 -17.06 -9.03 16.96
N GLU A 362 -18.34 -8.80 17.27
CA GLU A 362 -19.37 -8.67 16.22
C GLU A 362 -19.19 -7.37 15.42
N ALA A 363 -18.76 -6.28 16.06
CA ALA A 363 -18.47 -5.01 15.39
C ALA A 363 -17.23 -5.08 14.50
N ASN A 364 -16.20 -5.80 14.94
CA ASN A 364 -14.99 -6.04 14.16
C ASN A 364 -14.46 -7.45 14.43
N SER A 365 -14.66 -8.34 13.46
CA SER A 365 -14.24 -9.73 13.57
C SER A 365 -12.73 -9.95 13.45
N ASN A 366 -11.97 -8.94 13.01
CA ASN A 366 -10.53 -9.01 12.78
C ASN A 366 -9.70 -8.68 14.03
N LEU A 367 -10.35 -8.27 15.14
CA LEU A 367 -9.67 -7.95 16.38
C LEU A 367 -8.92 -9.18 16.92
N THR A 368 -7.64 -8.98 17.19
CA THR A 368 -6.80 -9.94 17.92
C THR A 368 -7.07 -9.89 19.42
N TRP A 369 -6.52 -10.84 20.16
CA TRP A 369 -6.59 -10.83 21.63
C TRP A 369 -5.94 -9.60 22.26
N ARG A 370 -4.88 -9.04 21.66
CA ARG A 370 -4.23 -7.79 22.09
C ARG A 370 -5.07 -6.57 21.76
N ASP A 371 -5.64 -6.50 20.55
CA ASP A 371 -6.52 -5.40 20.15
C ASP A 371 -7.69 -5.22 21.12
N VAL A 372 -8.29 -6.34 21.57
CA VAL A 372 -9.36 -6.29 22.57
C VAL A 372 -8.88 -5.66 23.88
N GLN A 373 -7.68 -5.99 24.36
CA GLN A 373 -7.13 -5.39 25.57
C GLN A 373 -6.86 -3.90 25.40
N HIS A 374 -6.25 -3.49 24.27
CA HIS A 374 -6.05 -2.09 23.91
C HIS A 374 -7.36 -1.30 23.91
N ILE A 375 -8.39 -1.81 23.23
CA ILE A 375 -9.69 -1.14 23.19
C ILE A 375 -10.25 -0.97 24.60
N LEU A 376 -10.12 -1.98 25.48
CA LEU A 376 -10.57 -1.87 26.87
C LEU A 376 -9.79 -0.79 27.64
N VAL A 377 -8.47 -0.69 27.46
CA VAL A 377 -7.63 0.37 28.05
C VAL A 377 -8.11 1.75 27.61
N HIS A 378 -8.34 1.95 26.31
CA HIS A 378 -8.70 3.25 25.74
C HIS A 378 -10.18 3.65 25.91
N SER A 379 -11.06 2.70 26.26
CA SER A 379 -12.50 2.93 26.34
C SER A 379 -13.11 2.80 27.74
N SER A 380 -12.36 2.25 28.70
CA SER A 380 -12.82 2.12 30.08
C SER A 380 -13.06 3.49 30.72
N ARG A 381 -14.10 3.55 31.55
CA ARG A 381 -14.52 4.78 32.22
C ARG A 381 -13.99 4.80 33.64
N GLN A 382 -13.27 5.87 33.99
CA GLN A 382 -12.88 6.15 35.37
C GLN A 382 -14.13 6.24 36.28
N ASN A 383 -14.31 5.23 37.12
CA ASN A 383 -15.34 5.14 38.15
C ASN A 383 -14.78 5.64 39.49
N ASP A 384 -15.65 6.12 40.39
CA ASP A 384 -15.23 6.70 41.67
C ASP A 384 -13.96 7.57 41.57
N ALA A 385 -14.01 8.59 40.72
CA ALA A 385 -12.86 9.46 40.39
C ALA A 385 -12.26 10.22 41.61
N SER A 386 -12.82 10.04 42.81
CA SER A 386 -12.32 10.59 44.06
C SER A 386 -11.52 9.60 44.92
N ASP A 387 -11.50 8.31 44.55
CA ASP A 387 -10.71 7.29 45.23
C ASP A 387 -9.21 7.58 45.08
N SER A 388 -8.46 7.39 46.16
CA SER A 388 -7.03 7.71 46.21
C SER A 388 -6.14 6.71 45.49
N SER A 389 -6.69 5.58 45.03
CA SER A 389 -5.97 4.58 44.23
C SER A 389 -5.73 5.02 42.80
N TRP A 390 -6.47 6.02 42.29
CA TRP A 390 -6.26 6.56 40.96
C TRP A 390 -4.92 7.32 40.88
N GLY A 391 -4.11 6.94 39.90
CA GLY A 391 -2.93 7.66 39.44
C GLY A 391 -2.98 7.83 37.94
N THR A 392 -2.13 8.71 37.41
CA THR A 392 -1.94 8.87 35.97
C THR A 392 -0.58 8.30 35.60
N ASN A 393 -0.54 7.38 34.64
CA ASN A 393 0.69 6.75 34.19
C ASN A 393 1.50 7.66 33.25
N GLY A 394 2.65 7.18 32.76
CA GLY A 394 3.54 7.95 31.88
C GLY A 394 2.95 8.29 30.50
N ALA A 395 1.91 7.57 30.08
CA ALA A 395 1.19 7.76 28.82
C ALA A 395 -0.10 8.60 28.97
N ASN A 396 -0.36 9.12 30.18
CA ASN A 396 -1.57 9.87 30.55
C ASN A 396 -2.86 9.04 30.68
N HIS A 397 -2.75 7.73 30.91
CA HIS A 397 -3.89 6.91 31.31
C HIS A 397 -4.15 7.01 32.80
N ASP A 398 -5.42 7.10 33.18
CA ASP A 398 -5.84 6.95 34.57
C ASP A 398 -5.89 5.46 34.93
N VAL A 399 -5.08 5.05 35.91
CA VAL A 399 -4.91 3.66 36.33
C VAL A 399 -5.09 3.51 37.84
N SER A 400 -5.62 2.37 38.28
CA SER A 400 -5.85 2.07 39.69
C SER A 400 -5.69 0.58 39.96
N HIS A 401 -4.98 0.23 41.04
CA HIS A 401 -4.90 -1.16 41.51
C HIS A 401 -6.27 -1.74 41.91
N LYS A 402 -7.29 -0.92 42.14
CA LYS A 402 -8.64 -1.39 42.48
C LYS A 402 -9.55 -1.59 41.28
N TYR A 403 -9.25 -0.91 40.17
CA TYR A 403 -10.18 -0.76 39.05
C TYR A 403 -9.55 -1.01 37.68
N GLY A 404 -8.24 -1.25 37.61
CA GLY A 404 -7.49 -1.23 36.35
C GLY A 404 -7.59 0.13 35.69
N PHE A 405 -7.99 0.14 34.42
CA PHE A 405 -8.28 1.36 33.65
C PHE A 405 -9.72 1.89 33.87
N GLY A 406 -10.53 1.22 34.70
CA GLY A 406 -11.86 1.63 35.09
C GLY A 406 -12.97 0.67 34.69
N VAL A 407 -14.21 1.12 34.79
CA VAL A 407 -15.39 0.31 34.47
C VAL A 407 -15.56 0.22 32.97
N ILE A 408 -15.76 -0.99 32.46
CA ILE A 408 -16.04 -1.25 31.05
C ILE A 408 -17.24 -0.43 30.54
N ASP A 409 -17.06 0.29 29.44
CA ASP A 409 -18.12 1.03 28.75
C ASP A 409 -18.37 0.38 27.38
N ALA A 410 -19.46 -0.39 27.27
CA ALA A 410 -19.79 -1.12 26.06
C ALA A 410 -20.09 -0.21 24.86
N GLY A 411 -20.61 1.00 25.11
CA GLY A 411 -20.86 1.97 24.05
C GLY A 411 -19.55 2.52 23.47
N ALA A 412 -18.60 2.87 24.33
CA ALA A 412 -17.29 3.36 23.92
C ALA A 412 -16.42 2.26 23.29
N ALA A 413 -16.38 1.07 23.91
CA ALA A 413 -15.58 -0.06 23.44
C ALA A 413 -16.00 -0.51 22.03
N VAL A 414 -17.31 -0.65 21.80
CA VAL A 414 -17.84 -1.04 20.48
C VAL A 414 -17.62 0.05 19.43
N ALA A 415 -17.83 1.33 19.78
CA ALA A 415 -17.58 2.43 18.85
C ALA A 415 -16.10 2.55 18.46
N LEU A 416 -15.19 2.24 19.38
CA LEU A 416 -13.76 2.20 19.11
C LEU A 416 -13.41 0.98 18.23
N ALA A 417 -13.98 -0.19 18.52
CA ALA A 417 -13.79 -1.42 17.74
C ALA A 417 -14.15 -1.29 16.25
N GLU A 418 -15.21 -0.55 15.92
CA GLU A 418 -15.69 -0.36 14.53
C GLU A 418 -14.63 0.23 13.58
N ASN A 419 -13.74 1.07 14.10
CA ASN A 419 -12.70 1.76 13.33
C ASN A 419 -11.29 1.47 13.86
N TRP A 420 -11.14 0.39 14.63
CA TRP A 420 -9.85 0.00 15.19
C TRP A 420 -8.96 -0.60 14.10
N SER A 421 -7.77 -0.02 13.93
CA SER A 421 -6.68 -0.63 13.17
C SER A 421 -5.94 -1.59 14.10
N ASN A 422 -5.71 -2.82 13.64
CA ASN A 422 -5.01 -3.81 14.45
C ASN A 422 -3.62 -3.29 14.82
N VAL A 423 -3.21 -3.54 16.06
CA VAL A 423 -1.87 -3.19 16.54
C VAL A 423 -0.81 -4.05 15.85
N ASP A 424 0.40 -3.50 15.75
CA ASP A 424 1.53 -4.19 15.14
C ASP A 424 1.92 -5.48 15.86
N VAL A 425 2.79 -6.24 15.20
CA VAL A 425 3.36 -7.48 15.76
C VAL A 425 4.02 -7.17 17.11
N GLU A 426 3.74 -8.03 18.08
CA GLU A 426 4.32 -7.92 19.41
C GLU A 426 5.85 -8.08 19.37
N THR A 427 6.54 -7.16 20.02
CA THR A 427 7.96 -7.25 20.38
C THR A 427 8.11 -7.34 21.90
N SER A 428 9.30 -7.74 22.35
CA SER A 428 9.58 -7.82 23.78
C SER A 428 11.04 -7.61 24.13
N PHE A 429 11.27 -7.12 25.34
CA PHE A 429 12.57 -7.06 26.00
C PHE A 429 12.56 -8.01 27.20
N SER A 430 13.64 -8.78 27.39
CA SER A 430 13.91 -9.46 28.65
C SER A 430 15.30 -9.06 29.15
N SER A 431 15.39 -8.73 30.45
CA SER A 431 16.68 -8.52 31.11
C SER A 431 17.50 -9.81 31.25
N GLY A 432 16.88 -10.96 31.00
CA GLY A 432 17.27 -12.25 31.55
C GLY A 432 17.25 -12.25 33.08
N THR A 433 17.53 -13.42 33.66
CA THR A 433 17.59 -13.56 35.12
C THR A 433 18.81 -12.84 35.72
N LEU A 434 18.56 -11.78 36.48
CA LEU A 434 19.55 -10.97 37.17
C LEU A 434 19.77 -11.49 38.60
N THR A 435 20.99 -11.92 38.91
CA THR A 435 21.35 -12.36 40.28
C THR A 435 21.72 -11.18 41.17
N CYS A 436 21.09 -11.05 42.34
CA CYS A 436 21.51 -10.08 43.33
C CYS A 436 22.37 -10.69 44.46
N THR A 437 23.68 -10.52 44.34
CA THR A 437 24.64 -11.09 45.32
C THR A 437 24.77 -10.31 46.64
N GLN A 438 24.11 -9.16 46.79
CA GLN A 438 24.17 -8.28 47.98
C GLN A 438 22.82 -7.65 48.37
N CYS A 439 21.69 -8.26 48.01
CA CYS A 439 20.35 -7.74 48.33
C CYS A 439 19.78 -8.39 49.59
N ASN A 440 20.40 -8.12 50.75
CA ASN A 440 19.79 -8.50 52.02
C ASN A 440 18.61 -7.57 52.30
N ILE A 441 17.43 -8.15 52.48
CA ILE A 441 16.21 -7.45 52.89
C ILE A 441 16.27 -7.29 54.42
N PRO A 442 16.39 -6.05 54.94
CA PRO A 442 16.52 -5.81 56.36
C PRO A 442 15.17 -5.70 57.08
N ASP A 443 15.09 -6.30 58.27
CA ASP A 443 13.96 -6.27 59.20
C ASP A 443 13.42 -4.85 59.44
N ASN A 444 12.20 -4.57 58.97
CA ASN A 444 11.43 -3.35 59.22
C ASN A 444 12.25 -2.06 59.13
N SER A 445 12.95 -1.88 58.01
CA SER A 445 13.96 -0.84 57.86
C SER A 445 13.69 0.03 56.64
N PRO A 446 13.82 1.37 56.76
CA PRO A 446 13.65 2.28 55.62
C PRO A 446 14.74 2.15 54.55
N ASN A 447 15.73 1.27 54.75
CA ASN A 447 16.73 0.93 53.75
C ASN A 447 16.28 -0.35 53.01
N TYR A 448 15.23 -0.24 52.21
CA TYR A 448 14.76 -1.34 51.36
C TYR A 448 15.81 -1.73 50.31
N VAL A 449 15.64 -2.93 49.75
CA VAL A 449 16.40 -3.36 48.57
C VAL A 449 15.90 -2.57 47.37
N SER A 450 16.82 -2.03 46.57
CA SER A 450 16.51 -1.37 45.31
C SER A 450 17.49 -1.86 44.25
N VAL A 451 16.96 -2.46 43.20
CA VAL A 451 17.70 -2.98 42.04
C VAL A 451 17.10 -2.38 40.78
N ASN A 452 17.91 -2.25 39.74
CA ASN A 452 17.46 -1.68 38.48
C ASN A 452 18.04 -2.43 37.28
N THR A 453 17.37 -2.26 36.15
CA THR A 453 17.84 -2.63 34.82
C THR A 453 17.47 -1.53 33.84
N THR A 454 18.19 -1.45 32.73
CA THR A 454 17.92 -0.45 31.69
C THR A 454 17.39 -1.15 30.45
N VAL A 455 16.23 -0.68 29.97
CA VAL A 455 15.67 -1.07 28.67
C VAL A 455 16.15 -0.05 27.64
N THR A 456 16.63 -0.53 26.50
CA THR A 456 17.15 0.32 25.40
C THR A 456 16.27 0.30 24.17
N GLU A 457 15.46 -0.73 24.05
CA GLU A 457 14.52 -1.02 22.99
C GLU A 457 13.33 -0.03 23.08
N PRO A 458 12.88 0.57 21.96
CA PRO A 458 11.75 1.50 21.93
C PRO A 458 10.44 0.70 21.91
N ILE A 459 9.99 0.18 23.04
CA ILE A 459 8.74 -0.58 23.11
C ILE A 459 7.63 0.34 23.63
N LEU A 460 6.54 0.45 22.88
CA LEU A 460 5.28 1.00 23.38
C LEU A 460 4.62 -0.06 24.25
N VAL A 461 4.69 0.11 25.56
CA VAL A 461 4.42 -0.95 26.55
C VAL A 461 2.95 -1.38 26.53
N GLU A 462 2.70 -2.68 26.65
CA GLU A 462 1.37 -3.27 26.89
C GLU A 462 1.33 -3.92 28.28
N ASN A 463 2.14 -4.97 28.48
CA ASN A 463 2.23 -5.71 29.73
C ASN A 463 3.69 -5.80 30.20
N VAL A 464 3.90 -5.84 31.51
CA VAL A 464 5.22 -6.04 32.11
C VAL A 464 5.17 -7.20 33.11
N ASP A 465 6.05 -8.17 32.94
CA ASP A 465 6.24 -9.26 33.90
C ASP A 465 7.49 -9.01 34.74
N VAL A 466 7.39 -9.29 36.05
CA VAL A 466 8.49 -9.28 37.01
C VAL A 466 8.56 -10.64 37.69
N ILE A 467 9.60 -11.41 37.39
CA ILE A 467 9.78 -12.76 37.94
C ILE A 467 10.81 -12.68 39.06
N VAL A 468 10.50 -13.17 40.26
CA VAL A 468 11.36 -13.04 41.44
C VAL A 468 11.62 -14.37 42.14
N ASP A 469 12.84 -14.51 42.67
CA ASP A 469 13.21 -15.51 43.67
C ASP A 469 13.65 -14.75 44.94
N ILE A 470 12.86 -14.86 46.00
CA ILE A 470 13.06 -14.17 47.28
C ILE A 470 12.98 -15.19 48.40
N THR A 471 14.09 -15.33 49.14
CA THR A 471 14.09 -16.11 50.38
C THR A 471 13.62 -15.20 51.54
N HIS A 472 12.52 -15.53 52.21
CA HIS A 472 12.00 -14.81 53.38
C HIS A 472 11.16 -15.72 54.29
N GLU A 473 11.24 -15.53 55.62
CA GLU A 473 10.50 -16.39 56.59
C GLU A 473 8.98 -16.18 56.50
N PHE A 474 8.53 -14.95 56.21
CA PHE A 474 7.12 -14.59 56.03
C PHE A 474 6.95 -13.71 54.79
N ARG A 475 6.50 -14.26 53.66
CA ARG A 475 6.38 -13.51 52.40
C ARG A 475 5.34 -12.39 52.47
N GLY A 476 4.31 -12.52 53.32
CA GLY A 476 3.29 -11.49 53.53
C GLY A 476 3.81 -10.20 54.17
N ASP A 477 5.02 -10.20 54.73
CA ASP A 477 5.64 -8.98 55.25
C ASP A 477 6.28 -8.10 54.15
N LEU A 478 6.38 -8.60 52.92
CA LEU A 478 7.10 -7.95 51.83
C LEU A 478 6.20 -7.00 51.03
N GLU A 479 6.67 -5.77 50.82
CA GLU A 479 6.15 -4.85 49.80
C GLU A 479 7.09 -4.84 48.60
N ILE A 480 6.55 -5.13 47.42
CA ILE A 480 7.29 -5.21 46.15
C ILE A 480 6.68 -4.19 45.18
N ILE A 481 7.50 -3.23 44.74
CA ILE A 481 7.07 -2.18 43.81
C ILE A 481 8.01 -2.14 42.61
N LEU A 482 7.42 -2.17 41.40
CA LEU A 482 8.11 -1.82 40.17
C LEU A 482 7.85 -0.35 39.83
N THR A 483 8.89 0.39 39.48
CA THR A 483 8.78 1.78 38.99
C THR A 483 9.34 1.86 37.57
N SER A 484 8.53 2.37 36.63
CA SER A 484 8.93 2.58 35.23
C SER A 484 9.82 3.83 35.07
N PRO A 485 10.50 3.99 33.91
CA PRO A 485 11.30 5.17 33.61
C PRO A 485 10.51 6.49 33.69
N SER A 486 9.22 6.45 33.34
CA SER A 486 8.29 7.58 33.42
C SER A 486 7.85 7.89 34.87
N GLY A 487 8.16 7.02 35.82
CA GLY A 487 7.87 7.17 37.25
C GLY A 487 6.57 6.51 37.72
N THR A 488 5.90 5.75 36.86
CA THR A 488 4.68 5.00 37.22
C THR A 488 5.04 3.85 38.16
N GLN A 489 4.30 3.74 39.27
CA GLN A 489 4.54 2.73 40.29
C GLN A 489 3.47 1.63 40.25
N SER A 490 3.92 0.39 40.08
CA SER A 490 3.10 -0.82 40.15
C SER A 490 3.41 -1.54 41.47
N VAL A 491 2.46 -1.51 42.41
CA VAL A 491 2.51 -2.33 43.63
C VAL A 491 2.16 -3.76 43.24
N LEU A 492 3.16 -4.64 43.25
CA LEU A 492 3.05 -6.05 42.85
C LEU A 492 2.69 -6.95 44.03
N SER A 493 3.13 -6.56 45.22
CA SER A 493 2.81 -7.21 46.49
C SER A 493 2.83 -6.15 47.58
N GLU A 494 1.87 -6.22 48.48
CA GLU A 494 1.70 -5.40 49.67
C GLU A 494 1.86 -6.24 50.93
N LYS A 495 2.07 -5.54 52.06
CA LYS A 495 2.03 -6.19 53.36
C LYS A 495 0.62 -6.71 53.67
N HIS A 496 0.52 -8.00 54.00
CA HIS A 496 -0.71 -8.68 54.41
C HIS A 496 -0.43 -9.83 55.39
N ASP A 497 -1.48 -10.46 55.93
CA ASP A 497 -1.37 -11.48 56.99
C ASP A 497 -1.02 -12.90 56.44
N ASP A 498 -0.02 -13.02 55.55
CA ASP A 498 0.46 -14.31 55.02
C ASP A 498 1.70 -14.85 55.76
N SER A 499 1.54 -16.03 56.37
CA SER A 499 2.58 -16.69 57.14
C SER A 499 3.47 -17.66 56.35
N GLY A 500 3.24 -17.79 55.04
CA GLY A 500 4.02 -18.62 54.15
C GLY A 500 5.42 -18.08 53.89
N ASN A 501 6.33 -18.95 53.47
CA ASN A 501 7.72 -18.62 53.20
C ASN A 501 7.92 -18.39 51.70
N ASP A 502 8.92 -17.55 51.39
CA ASP A 502 9.56 -17.37 50.09
C ASP A 502 8.63 -16.98 48.91
N PHE A 503 9.19 -16.27 47.92
CA PHE A 503 8.67 -16.26 46.55
C PHE A 503 9.63 -17.08 45.69
N SER A 504 9.18 -18.16 45.05
CA SER A 504 10.06 -19.08 44.30
C SER A 504 9.72 -19.04 42.81
N ASP A 505 10.52 -18.32 42.03
CA ASP A 505 10.29 -18.11 40.59
C ASP A 505 8.85 -17.60 40.32
N TRP A 506 8.37 -16.72 41.22
CA TRP A 506 7.02 -16.19 41.15
C TRP A 506 6.99 -15.04 40.16
N ARG A 507 6.04 -15.09 39.22
CA ARG A 507 5.78 -14.02 38.27
C ARG A 507 4.74 -13.08 38.85
N PHE A 508 5.03 -11.80 38.86
CA PHE A 508 4.07 -10.72 38.95
C PHE A 508 3.86 -10.11 37.57
N SER A 509 2.67 -9.64 37.24
CA SER A 509 2.40 -8.85 36.04
C SER A 509 1.77 -7.51 36.39
N THR A 510 2.01 -6.52 35.53
CA THR A 510 1.35 -5.22 35.59
C THR A 510 0.98 -4.71 34.21
N VAL A 511 -0.21 -4.12 34.12
CA VAL A 511 -0.73 -3.41 32.95
C VAL A 511 -0.72 -1.88 33.15
N HIS A 512 -0.27 -1.39 34.31
CA HIS A 512 -0.35 0.04 34.63
C HIS A 512 0.57 0.92 33.76
N ASN A 513 1.52 0.30 33.06
CA ASN A 513 2.49 0.95 32.20
C ASN A 513 2.06 0.99 30.73
N TRP A 514 0.83 0.59 30.41
CA TRP A 514 0.31 0.58 29.04
C TRP A 514 0.51 1.94 28.35
N ASP A 515 0.96 1.89 27.09
CA ASP A 515 1.37 2.98 26.20
C ASP A 515 2.57 3.82 26.66
N GLU A 516 3.28 3.45 27.72
CA GLU A 516 4.54 4.13 28.06
C GLU A 516 5.67 3.76 27.09
N ASP A 517 6.59 4.68 26.82
CA ASP A 517 7.88 4.35 26.22
C ASP A 517 8.71 3.55 27.23
N SER A 518 9.12 2.34 26.85
CA SER A 518 9.87 1.44 27.74
C SER A 518 11.28 1.91 28.05
N ARG A 519 11.87 2.81 27.25
CA ARG A 519 13.29 3.16 27.33
C ARG A 519 13.63 3.85 28.65
N GLY A 520 14.72 3.38 29.27
CA GLY A 520 15.27 3.97 30.48
C GLY A 520 15.41 2.98 31.63
N GLU A 521 15.55 3.53 32.84
CA GLU A 521 15.81 2.75 34.04
C GLU A 521 14.51 2.27 34.69
N TRP A 522 14.32 0.95 34.75
CA TRP A 522 13.26 0.30 35.52
C TRP A 522 13.81 -0.12 36.88
N THR A 523 13.09 0.24 37.95
CA THR A 523 13.55 0.00 39.33
C THR A 523 12.58 -0.91 40.06
N LEU A 524 13.08 -2.01 40.61
CA LEU A 524 12.36 -2.88 41.55
C LEU A 524 12.81 -2.57 42.97
N THR A 525 11.84 -2.32 43.86
CA THR A 525 12.08 -2.18 45.30
C THR A 525 11.41 -3.29 46.08
N VAL A 526 12.12 -3.83 47.06
CA VAL A 526 11.62 -4.86 47.98
C VAL A 526 11.87 -4.38 49.42
N GLU A 527 10.80 -4.16 50.16
CA GLU A 527 10.82 -3.73 51.56
C GLU A 527 10.18 -4.80 52.44
N ASP A 528 10.82 -5.13 53.57
CA ASP A 528 10.16 -5.89 54.65
C ASP A 528 9.55 -4.90 55.65
N GLN A 529 8.23 -4.98 55.82
CA GLN A 529 7.43 -4.16 56.73
C GLN A 529 7.00 -4.92 58.00
N GLY A 530 7.45 -6.17 58.16
CA GLY A 530 7.25 -7.08 59.27
C GLY A 530 8.00 -6.71 60.52
N ASN A 531 8.16 -7.63 61.47
CA ASN A 531 9.16 -7.45 62.54
C ASN A 531 9.78 -8.79 62.90
N ASN A 532 11.09 -8.77 63.12
CA ASN A 532 11.96 -9.88 63.55
C ASN A 532 12.39 -10.86 62.47
N ASP A 533 12.12 -10.55 61.21
CA ASP A 533 12.37 -11.43 60.07
C ASP A 533 13.28 -10.70 59.07
N VAL A 534 14.01 -11.46 58.25
CA VAL A 534 14.94 -10.93 57.24
C VAL A 534 14.94 -11.88 56.06
N GLY A 535 15.37 -11.38 54.90
CA GLY A 535 15.49 -12.22 53.71
C GLY A 535 16.53 -11.74 52.72
N THR A 536 16.47 -12.32 51.53
CA THR A 536 17.31 -11.97 50.39
C THR A 536 16.48 -11.95 49.11
N LEU A 537 16.63 -10.90 48.31
CA LEU A 537 16.27 -10.97 46.90
C LEU A 537 17.40 -11.71 46.18
N ASP A 538 17.16 -12.94 45.75
CA ASP A 538 18.18 -13.81 45.18
C ASP A 538 18.33 -13.57 43.67
N THR A 539 17.20 -13.56 42.95
CA THR A 539 17.16 -13.21 41.52
C THR A 539 15.89 -12.44 41.17
N TRP A 540 15.97 -11.66 40.09
CA TRP A 540 14.78 -11.10 39.45
C TRP A 540 14.97 -10.99 37.93
N GLU A 541 13.88 -10.96 37.19
CA GLU A 541 13.85 -10.74 35.74
C GLU A 541 12.73 -9.76 35.40
N LEU A 542 13.02 -8.82 34.51
CA LEU A 542 12.04 -7.90 33.92
C LEU A 542 11.78 -8.34 32.48
N VAL A 543 10.51 -8.52 32.13
CA VAL A 543 10.08 -8.73 30.74
C VAL A 543 9.06 -7.67 30.39
N VAL A 544 9.31 -6.91 29.32
CA VAL A 544 8.42 -5.87 28.80
C VAL A 544 7.91 -6.31 27.45
N TYR A 545 6.59 -6.26 27.25
CA TYR A 545 5.92 -6.63 26.00
C TYR A 545 5.20 -5.41 25.43
N GLY A 546 5.12 -5.32 24.11
CA GLY A 546 4.42 -4.23 23.44
C GLY A 546 4.64 -4.22 21.94
N THR A 547 4.45 -3.08 21.28
CA THR A 547 4.82 -2.85 19.88
C THR A 547 6.11 -2.05 19.78
N GLU A 548 6.76 -2.08 18.61
CA GLU A 548 7.84 -1.13 18.31
C GLU A 548 7.28 0.29 18.31
N LEU A 549 7.98 1.23 18.95
CA LEU A 549 7.56 2.63 19.10
C LEU A 549 8.12 3.49 17.96
N ASP A 550 9.35 3.23 17.54
CA ASP A 550 10.04 3.99 16.51
C ASP A 550 9.98 3.21 15.17
N ILE A 551 8.76 2.89 14.71
CA ILE A 551 8.53 2.21 13.42
C ILE A 551 8.90 3.16 12.28
N ASP A 552 9.62 2.61 11.31
CA ASP A 552 10.11 3.22 10.07
C ASP A 552 9.86 2.15 8.98
N THR A 553 8.72 2.26 8.29
CA THR A 553 8.19 1.19 7.43
C THR A 553 8.90 1.12 6.08
N ASP A 554 9.22 2.27 5.50
CA ASP A 554 9.85 2.48 4.20
C ASP A 554 11.40 2.56 4.31
N GLY A 555 11.93 2.88 5.49
CA GLY A 555 13.35 2.77 5.84
C GLY A 555 14.19 4.01 5.51
N ASP A 556 13.56 5.19 5.42
CA ASP A 556 14.21 6.47 5.11
C ASP A 556 14.87 7.16 6.33
N ASN A 557 14.74 6.58 7.52
CA ASN A 557 15.16 7.11 8.82
C ASN A 557 14.30 8.25 9.39
N LEU A 558 13.16 8.56 8.79
CA LEU A 558 12.03 9.10 9.51
C LEU A 558 11.27 7.96 10.22
N THR A 559 10.35 8.33 11.10
CA THR A 559 9.48 7.32 11.72
C THR A 559 8.08 7.59 11.24
N ASN A 560 7.24 6.56 11.12
CA ASN A 560 5.86 6.70 10.67
C ASN A 560 5.10 7.78 11.47
N ALA A 561 5.43 7.89 12.77
CA ALA A 561 4.89 8.92 13.64
C ALA A 561 5.34 10.34 13.25
N ASN A 562 6.60 10.55 12.86
CA ASN A 562 7.09 11.83 12.36
C ASN A 562 6.52 12.15 10.99
N GLU A 563 6.48 11.17 10.10
CA GLU A 563 5.93 11.32 8.74
C GLU A 563 4.47 11.74 8.81
N THR A 564 3.63 10.96 9.50
CA THR A 564 2.19 11.25 9.58
C THR A 564 1.89 12.52 10.39
N ASN A 565 2.54 12.72 11.54
CA ASN A 565 2.12 13.78 12.50
C ASN A 565 2.92 15.08 12.39
N VAL A 566 4.09 15.06 11.75
CA VAL A 566 5.00 16.22 11.70
C VAL A 566 5.16 16.74 10.29
N TYR A 567 5.53 15.88 9.33
CA TYR A 567 5.89 16.30 7.97
C TYR A 567 4.75 16.16 6.96
N GLY A 568 3.82 15.23 7.18
CA GLY A 568 2.69 14.95 6.30
C GLY A 568 3.03 14.07 5.10
N THR A 569 4.18 13.40 5.14
CA THR A 569 4.66 12.41 4.17
C THR A 569 3.97 11.05 4.37
N ASP A 570 4.08 10.15 3.39
CA ASP A 570 3.47 8.81 3.43
C ASP A 570 4.42 7.78 4.06
N PRO A 571 4.11 7.20 5.25
CA PRO A 571 4.97 6.23 5.92
C PRO A 571 5.29 4.93 5.17
N GLU A 572 4.60 4.66 4.06
CA GLU A 572 4.88 3.50 3.21
C GLU A 572 5.65 3.87 1.93
N ASP A 573 5.97 5.16 1.75
CA ASP A 573 6.66 5.70 0.59
C ASP A 573 7.99 6.35 1.00
N TYR A 574 9.04 6.05 0.25
CA TYR A 574 10.39 6.52 0.56
C TYR A 574 10.64 7.98 0.14
N ASP A 575 9.87 8.46 -0.83
CA ASP A 575 10.03 9.75 -1.51
C ASP A 575 8.63 10.25 -1.90
N SER A 576 8.04 11.09 -1.05
CA SER A 576 6.62 11.46 -1.13
C SER A 576 6.28 12.42 -2.28
N ASP A 577 7.27 13.10 -2.86
CA ASP A 577 7.07 14.04 -3.98
C ASP A 577 7.74 13.63 -5.30
N ASP A 578 8.32 12.43 -5.33
CA ASP A 578 8.90 11.75 -6.48
C ASP A 578 10.04 12.54 -7.15
N ASP A 579 10.82 13.30 -6.36
CA ASP A 579 11.88 14.16 -6.87
C ASP A 579 13.27 13.52 -6.87
N THR A 580 13.36 12.28 -6.36
CA THR A 580 14.53 11.41 -6.17
C THR A 580 15.31 11.57 -4.88
N VAL A 581 14.91 12.47 -3.98
CA VAL A 581 15.44 12.57 -2.62
C VAL A 581 14.44 11.95 -1.66
N GLY A 582 14.88 11.05 -0.80
CA GLY A 582 13.95 10.45 0.18
C GLY A 582 13.56 11.45 1.28
N ASP A 583 12.34 11.32 1.79
CA ASP A 583 11.74 12.26 2.75
C ASP A 583 12.65 12.50 3.98
N GLY A 584 13.24 11.42 4.49
CA GLY A 584 14.18 11.44 5.60
C GLY A 584 15.45 12.21 5.29
N ASP A 585 16.01 12.09 4.08
CA ASP A 585 17.21 12.82 3.67
C ASP A 585 16.90 14.31 3.48
N GLU A 586 15.76 14.64 2.89
CA GLU A 586 15.31 16.02 2.76
C GLU A 586 15.17 16.70 4.12
N VAL A 587 14.50 16.07 5.07
CA VAL A 587 14.27 16.64 6.40
C VAL A 587 15.54 16.66 7.24
N LEU A 588 16.32 15.59 7.24
CA LEU A 588 17.44 15.40 8.18
C LEU A 588 18.77 15.93 7.65
N LEU A 589 18.97 15.97 6.32
CA LEU A 589 20.24 16.31 5.69
C LEU A 589 20.18 17.64 4.93
N TYR A 590 19.22 17.82 4.02
CA TYR A 590 19.20 18.95 3.07
C TYR A 590 18.40 20.15 3.57
N GLY A 591 17.35 19.94 4.37
CA GLY A 591 16.43 20.96 4.86
C GLY A 591 15.40 21.43 3.83
N THR A 592 15.21 20.66 2.75
CA THR A 592 14.18 20.83 1.72
C THR A 592 12.81 20.36 2.24
N ASN A 593 11.76 20.52 1.43
CA ASN A 593 10.41 20.18 1.81
C ASN A 593 9.93 18.91 1.09
N PRO A 594 9.71 17.79 1.81
CA PRO A 594 9.46 16.48 1.21
C PRO A 594 8.05 16.27 0.64
N LEU A 595 7.40 17.35 0.24
CA LEU A 595 6.08 17.36 -0.38
C LEU A 595 6.07 18.30 -1.61
N VAL A 596 7.22 18.85 -1.97
CA VAL A 596 7.43 19.81 -3.03
C VAL A 596 8.77 19.52 -3.71
N ALA A 597 8.68 18.85 -4.85
CA ALA A 597 9.83 18.47 -5.67
C ALA A 597 10.81 19.61 -6.04
N ASP A 598 10.41 20.88 -5.95
CA ASP A 598 11.26 22.06 -6.24
C ASP A 598 11.05 23.08 -5.11
N SER A 599 11.93 23.01 -4.10
CA SER A 599 11.78 23.72 -2.83
C SER A 599 11.95 25.23 -2.95
N ASP A 600 12.76 25.71 -3.89
CA ASP A 600 13.04 27.14 -4.08
C ASP A 600 12.34 27.78 -5.29
N ALA A 601 11.66 26.96 -6.08
CA ALA A 601 10.78 27.29 -7.20
C ALA A 601 11.50 27.95 -8.38
N ASP A 602 12.72 27.51 -8.68
CA ASP A 602 13.54 28.00 -9.79
C ASP A 602 13.37 27.19 -11.09
N GLY A 603 12.72 26.03 -11.00
CA GLY A 603 12.41 25.15 -12.11
C GLY A 603 13.26 23.87 -12.17
N LEU A 604 14.23 23.68 -11.26
CA LEU A 604 14.91 22.40 -11.04
C LEU A 604 14.33 21.70 -9.82
N SER A 605 14.28 20.36 -9.85
CA SER A 605 13.89 19.62 -8.64
C SER A 605 15.06 19.49 -7.67
N ASP A 606 14.78 19.36 -6.37
CA ASP A 606 15.81 19.31 -5.34
C ASP A 606 16.78 18.15 -5.61
N GLY A 607 16.28 16.99 -6.04
CA GLY A 607 17.10 15.86 -6.48
C GLY A 607 17.99 16.14 -7.69
N VAL A 608 17.52 16.93 -8.67
CA VAL A 608 18.32 17.35 -9.83
C VAL A 608 19.44 18.29 -9.39
N GLU A 609 19.12 19.24 -8.51
CA GLU A 609 20.10 20.17 -7.97
C GLU A 609 21.17 19.46 -7.15
N ILE A 610 20.78 18.59 -6.22
CA ILE A 610 21.70 17.87 -5.33
C ILE A 610 22.57 16.88 -6.11
N TYR A 611 21.97 16.05 -6.97
CA TYR A 611 22.67 14.90 -7.56
C TYR A 611 23.26 15.17 -8.94
N VAL A 612 22.75 16.15 -9.69
CA VAL A 612 23.18 16.45 -11.06
C VAL A 612 24.02 17.73 -11.13
N ASN A 613 23.47 18.87 -10.68
CA ASN A 613 24.12 20.18 -10.86
C ASN A 613 25.04 20.56 -9.69
N GLY A 614 24.81 20.02 -8.50
CA GLY A 614 25.54 20.38 -7.28
C GLY A 614 25.23 21.78 -6.75
N THR A 615 24.04 22.31 -7.06
CA THR A 615 23.52 23.61 -6.60
C THR A 615 22.87 23.47 -5.20
N ASP A 616 22.49 24.58 -4.58
CA ASP A 616 21.83 24.61 -3.27
C ASP A 616 20.30 24.68 -3.46
N PRO A 617 19.54 23.59 -3.19
CA PRO A 617 18.10 23.49 -3.52
C PRO A 617 17.17 24.39 -2.68
N LEU A 618 17.76 25.26 -1.86
CA LEU A 618 17.05 26.26 -1.07
C LEU A 618 17.39 27.68 -1.55
N ASN A 619 18.15 27.81 -2.63
CA ASN A 619 18.66 29.05 -3.14
C ASN A 619 18.61 29.08 -4.68
N PRO A 620 17.64 29.82 -5.26
CA PRO A 620 17.32 29.72 -6.68
C PRO A 620 18.37 30.37 -7.60
N ASP A 621 19.53 30.79 -7.07
CA ASP A 621 20.65 31.46 -7.76
C ASP A 621 21.90 31.17 -6.92
N THR A 622 22.49 29.99 -7.13
CA THR A 622 23.57 29.42 -6.30
C THR A 622 24.83 30.28 -6.34
N ASP A 623 25.18 30.84 -7.49
CA ASP A 623 26.42 31.60 -7.67
C ASP A 623 26.26 33.13 -7.51
N GLY A 624 25.03 33.63 -7.49
CA GLY A 624 24.64 34.99 -7.14
C GLY A 624 24.78 36.00 -8.28
N ASP A 625 24.64 35.57 -9.53
CA ASP A 625 24.82 36.42 -10.72
C ASP A 625 23.53 36.98 -11.32
N LEU A 626 22.39 36.70 -10.68
CA LEU A 626 21.02 37.10 -11.03
C LEU A 626 20.35 36.27 -12.14
N LEU A 627 20.97 35.20 -12.61
CA LEU A 627 20.29 34.10 -13.29
C LEU A 627 19.90 33.05 -12.27
N THR A 628 18.76 32.41 -12.47
CA THR A 628 18.40 31.27 -11.63
C THR A 628 19.09 30.00 -12.10
N ASP A 629 19.38 29.05 -11.20
CA ASP A 629 20.08 27.81 -11.56
C ASP A 629 19.28 27.05 -12.64
N GLY A 630 17.94 27.05 -12.51
CA GLY A 630 17.02 26.55 -13.53
C GLY A 630 17.05 27.29 -14.86
N GLU A 631 17.17 28.62 -14.89
CA GLU A 631 17.34 29.37 -16.15
C GLU A 631 18.65 29.00 -16.86
N GLU A 632 19.73 28.90 -16.10
CA GLU A 632 21.04 28.51 -16.64
C GLU A 632 21.02 27.12 -17.25
N VAL A 633 20.46 26.14 -16.56
CA VAL A 633 20.41 24.74 -17.02
C VAL A 633 19.40 24.55 -18.15
N LEU A 634 18.17 25.09 -18.02
CA LEU A 634 17.07 24.79 -18.94
C LEU A 634 17.03 25.70 -20.18
N LEU A 635 17.49 26.96 -20.08
CA LEU A 635 17.41 27.93 -21.19
C LEU A 635 18.76 28.20 -21.84
N TYR A 636 19.82 28.39 -21.05
CA TYR A 636 21.10 28.92 -21.56
C TYR A 636 22.19 27.85 -21.75
N GLY A 637 22.14 26.75 -21.01
CA GLY A 637 23.18 25.72 -20.97
C GLY A 637 24.49 26.20 -20.35
N SER A 638 24.46 27.19 -19.46
CA SER A 638 25.59 27.63 -18.63
C SER A 638 25.75 26.73 -17.38
N ASP A 639 26.82 26.93 -16.61
CA ASP A 639 27.12 26.14 -15.40
C ASP A 639 26.64 26.95 -14.18
N PRO A 640 25.58 26.51 -13.47
CA PRO A 640 24.92 27.31 -12.42
C PRO A 640 25.75 27.51 -11.14
N ASN A 641 26.97 26.97 -11.12
CA ASN A 641 27.93 27.22 -10.06
C ASN A 641 28.98 28.28 -10.43
N VAL A 642 28.86 28.91 -11.59
CA VAL A 642 29.88 29.78 -12.19
C VAL A 642 29.29 31.05 -12.80
N ALA A 643 29.29 32.10 -11.98
CA ALA A 643 28.75 33.41 -12.35
C ALA A 643 29.12 33.86 -13.77
N ASP A 644 28.11 34.08 -14.58
CA ASP A 644 28.16 34.54 -15.95
C ASP A 644 28.43 36.05 -16.00
N PRO A 645 29.52 36.48 -16.67
CA PRO A 645 29.81 37.91 -16.80
C PRO A 645 28.77 38.65 -17.63
N ASN A 646 28.34 39.79 -17.07
CA ASN A 646 27.77 40.93 -17.77
C ASN A 646 28.69 42.14 -17.49
N LEU A 647 29.77 42.27 -18.26
CA LEU A 647 30.90 43.13 -17.91
C LEU A 647 30.58 44.63 -18.06
N ASP A 648 29.67 44.98 -18.96
CA ASP A 648 29.30 46.35 -19.28
C ASP A 648 27.92 46.80 -18.77
N LEU A 649 27.16 45.87 -18.19
CA LEU A 649 25.92 46.08 -17.45
C LEU A 649 24.76 46.59 -18.32
N ASP A 650 24.65 46.15 -19.57
CA ASP A 650 23.56 46.50 -20.47
C ASP A 650 22.34 45.56 -20.40
N GLY A 651 22.50 44.43 -19.70
CA GLY A 651 21.46 43.43 -19.48
C GLY A 651 21.60 42.16 -20.31
N TYR A 652 22.63 42.05 -21.15
CA TYR A 652 22.99 40.83 -21.86
C TYR A 652 24.27 40.23 -21.24
N TYR A 653 24.36 38.90 -21.22
CA TYR A 653 25.46 38.13 -20.67
C TYR A 653 26.39 37.67 -21.80
N TRP A 654 27.63 37.30 -21.49
CA TRP A 654 28.66 36.95 -22.48
C TRP A 654 28.24 35.91 -23.55
N PHE A 655 27.27 35.04 -23.26
CA PHE A 655 26.80 34.01 -24.19
C PHE A 655 25.71 34.51 -25.16
N ASN A 656 25.04 35.63 -24.86
CA ASN A 656 24.06 36.26 -25.74
C ASN A 656 24.45 37.70 -26.15
N ASP A 657 25.61 38.19 -25.73
CA ASP A 657 26.20 39.46 -26.16
C ASP A 657 27.44 39.23 -27.04
N CYS A 658 27.43 39.75 -28.27
CA CYS A 658 28.57 39.66 -29.19
C CYS A 658 29.76 40.56 -28.77
N ASN A 659 29.55 41.51 -27.85
CA ASN A 659 30.61 42.32 -27.27
C ASN A 659 30.30 42.79 -25.84
N ASP A 660 30.48 41.85 -24.90
CA ASP A 660 30.39 41.98 -23.43
C ASP A 660 31.46 42.93 -22.80
N SER A 661 31.77 44.04 -23.46
CA SER A 661 32.64 45.09 -22.96
C SER A 661 32.25 46.48 -23.47
N ASN A 662 31.24 46.54 -24.34
CA ASN A 662 30.74 47.76 -24.94
C ASN A 662 29.19 47.80 -24.91
N PRO A 663 28.58 48.59 -24.00
CA PRO A 663 27.14 48.58 -23.72
C PRO A 663 26.30 49.27 -24.80
N GLN A 664 26.87 49.44 -25.99
CA GLN A 664 26.22 49.95 -27.20
C GLN A 664 26.11 48.88 -28.28
N ILE A 665 26.75 47.72 -28.08
CA ILE A 665 26.70 46.59 -28.97
C ILE A 665 25.99 45.48 -28.21
N TYR A 666 24.78 45.12 -28.62
CA TYR A 666 23.95 44.13 -27.94
C TYR A 666 22.82 43.68 -28.86
N PRO A 667 22.23 42.49 -28.64
CA PRO A 667 21.07 42.02 -29.41
C PRO A 667 19.98 43.09 -29.58
N GLY A 668 19.79 43.55 -30.83
CA GLY A 668 18.77 44.55 -31.19
C GLY A 668 19.14 46.01 -30.92
N ALA A 669 20.43 46.35 -30.81
CA ALA A 669 20.90 47.75 -30.86
C ALA A 669 20.59 48.43 -32.22
N MET A 670 20.93 49.71 -32.36
CA MET A 670 20.71 50.47 -33.61
C MET A 670 22.01 50.63 -34.37
N GLU A 671 22.05 50.13 -35.60
CA GLU A 671 23.18 50.22 -36.52
C GLU A 671 23.64 51.65 -36.83
N LEU A 672 24.95 51.81 -36.96
CA LEU A 672 25.62 53.04 -37.38
C LEU A 672 26.58 52.74 -38.53
N LEU A 673 26.50 53.43 -39.68
CA LEU A 673 27.40 53.25 -40.85
C LEU A 673 28.88 53.48 -40.51
N ASN A 674 29.53 52.44 -39.98
CA ASN A 674 30.82 52.53 -39.31
C ASN A 674 31.70 51.27 -39.48
N GLY A 675 31.13 50.16 -39.93
CA GLY A 675 31.86 48.92 -40.15
C GLY A 675 31.76 47.90 -39.00
N VAL A 676 30.81 48.05 -38.09
CA VAL A 676 30.63 47.22 -36.89
C VAL A 676 29.20 46.71 -36.86
N ASP A 677 29.04 45.45 -36.47
CA ASP A 677 27.75 44.82 -36.14
C ASP A 677 27.37 45.29 -34.73
N ASP A 678 26.48 46.28 -34.67
CA ASP A 678 26.07 46.89 -33.40
C ASP A 678 24.94 46.06 -32.75
N ASP A 679 24.09 45.38 -33.53
CA ASP A 679 22.91 44.66 -33.02
C ASP A 679 23.07 43.14 -32.83
N CYS A 680 24.27 42.61 -33.09
CA CYS A 680 24.66 41.21 -32.94
C CYS A 680 23.88 40.21 -33.82
N ASP A 681 23.27 40.65 -34.93
CA ASP A 681 22.55 39.77 -35.86
C ASP A 681 23.45 39.12 -36.94
N GLY A 682 24.74 39.45 -36.94
CA GLY A 682 25.73 38.98 -37.90
C GLY A 682 25.83 39.81 -39.17
N GLN A 683 25.10 40.91 -39.27
CA GLN A 683 25.18 41.93 -40.30
C GLN A 683 25.79 43.20 -39.70
N TRP A 684 26.28 44.09 -40.56
CA TRP A 684 26.96 45.30 -40.11
C TRP A 684 26.52 46.44 -41.00
N ASP A 685 26.15 47.56 -40.39
CA ASP A 685 25.60 48.75 -41.02
C ASP A 685 24.34 48.47 -41.87
N GLU A 686 23.53 47.46 -41.53
CA GLU A 686 22.26 47.23 -42.23
C GLU A 686 21.25 48.37 -41.98
N GLY A 687 20.34 48.55 -42.93
CA GLY A 687 19.50 49.75 -43.02
C GLY A 687 20.12 50.91 -43.79
N PHE A 688 21.46 51.01 -43.90
CA PHE A 688 22.13 51.96 -44.82
C PHE A 688 22.21 51.44 -46.26
N ASN A 689 21.86 50.17 -46.48
CA ASN A 689 21.84 49.55 -47.81
C ASN A 689 20.67 50.04 -48.69
N SER A 690 19.78 50.87 -48.13
CA SER A 690 18.60 51.43 -48.83
C SER A 690 18.54 52.96 -48.81
N THR A 691 19.42 53.62 -48.05
CA THR A 691 19.54 55.07 -48.06
C THR A 691 20.45 55.47 -49.22
N ASP A 692 19.99 56.40 -50.04
CA ASP A 692 20.71 56.93 -51.21
C ASP A 692 20.66 58.46 -51.08
N THR A 693 21.75 59.03 -50.57
CA THR A 693 21.77 60.42 -50.11
C THR A 693 21.76 61.42 -51.27
N ASP A 694 22.36 61.10 -52.42
CA ASP A 694 22.40 61.98 -53.59
C ASP A 694 21.44 61.59 -54.72
N GLY A 695 20.82 60.43 -54.63
CA GLY A 695 19.71 59.98 -55.47
C GLY A 695 20.15 59.38 -56.80
N ASP A 696 21.36 58.82 -56.87
CA ASP A 696 21.95 58.26 -58.09
C ASP A 696 21.72 56.75 -58.27
N GLY A 697 21.12 56.13 -57.25
CA GLY A 697 20.77 54.71 -57.23
C GLY A 697 21.75 53.83 -56.45
N LEU A 698 22.95 54.32 -56.10
CA LEU A 698 23.84 53.63 -55.17
C LEU A 698 23.38 53.87 -53.73
N SER A 699 23.42 52.83 -52.90
CA SER A 699 23.19 53.02 -51.47
C SER A 699 24.41 53.65 -50.81
N ASP A 700 24.19 54.44 -49.76
CA ASP A 700 25.26 55.05 -48.95
C ASP A 700 26.24 53.98 -48.46
N PHE A 701 25.74 52.78 -48.15
CA PHE A 701 26.54 51.59 -47.84
C PHE A 701 27.43 51.18 -49.01
N GLY A 702 26.86 51.03 -50.21
CA GLY A 702 27.59 50.64 -51.41
C GLY A 702 28.65 51.65 -51.81
N GLU A 703 28.33 52.94 -51.74
CA GLU A 703 29.28 54.01 -52.06
C GLU A 703 30.46 54.05 -51.08
N TYR A 704 30.18 53.96 -49.77
CA TYR A 704 31.20 54.06 -48.73
C TYR A 704 32.09 52.81 -48.65
N HIS A 705 31.52 51.60 -48.73
CA HIS A 705 32.25 50.34 -48.53
C HIS A 705 32.73 49.67 -49.81
N LEU A 706 32.04 49.83 -50.94
CA LEU A 706 32.29 49.04 -52.15
C LEU A 706 32.92 49.84 -53.29
N PHE A 707 32.37 51.02 -53.62
CA PHE A 707 32.70 51.71 -54.88
C PHE A 707 33.64 52.91 -54.70
N GLY A 708 33.67 53.52 -53.52
CA GLY A 708 34.50 54.69 -53.25
C GLY A 708 34.08 55.94 -54.03
N THR A 709 32.86 55.92 -54.56
CA THR A 709 32.12 57.08 -55.06
C THR A 709 31.68 57.94 -53.87
N SER A 710 31.13 59.12 -54.14
CA SER A 710 30.84 60.09 -53.10
C SER A 710 29.36 60.05 -52.77
N ILE A 711 29.02 59.75 -51.51
CA ILE A 711 27.66 59.76 -50.90
C ILE A 711 26.85 61.08 -50.96
N SER A 712 27.21 61.98 -51.86
CA SER A 712 26.66 63.32 -51.99
C SER A 712 26.80 63.89 -53.41
N MET A 713 27.31 63.11 -54.38
CA MET A 713 27.47 63.46 -55.80
C MET A 713 27.14 62.29 -56.75
N ALA A 714 26.06 62.44 -57.54
CA ALA A 714 25.50 61.42 -58.43
C ALA A 714 26.27 61.06 -59.73
N ASP A 715 27.27 61.84 -60.15
CA ASP A 715 28.05 61.59 -61.38
C ASP A 715 29.49 62.02 -61.09
N THR A 716 30.31 61.06 -60.68
CA THR A 716 31.69 61.26 -60.24
C THR A 716 32.65 61.45 -61.43
N ASP A 717 32.36 60.85 -62.59
CA ASP A 717 33.21 60.81 -63.81
C ASP A 717 32.91 61.94 -64.82
N GLY A 718 31.65 62.32 -64.98
CA GLY A 718 31.16 63.37 -65.86
C GLY A 718 30.87 62.97 -67.31
N ASP A 719 30.51 61.73 -67.66
CA ASP A 719 30.19 61.31 -69.04
C ASP A 719 28.70 61.28 -69.41
N LEU A 720 27.86 61.70 -68.45
CA LEU A 720 26.40 61.79 -68.52
C LEU A 720 25.67 60.45 -68.28
N LEU A 721 26.38 59.44 -67.81
CA LEU A 721 25.82 58.35 -67.02
C LEU A 721 26.08 58.69 -65.54
N ASP A 722 25.07 58.49 -64.69
CA ASP A 722 25.22 58.68 -63.24
C ASP A 722 26.00 57.48 -62.64
N ASP A 723 26.68 57.62 -61.49
CA ASP A 723 27.57 56.58 -60.96
C ASP A 723 26.82 55.27 -60.70
N GLY A 724 25.59 55.38 -60.20
CA GLY A 724 24.69 54.24 -60.06
C GLY A 724 24.29 53.61 -61.39
N GLU A 725 24.15 54.38 -62.47
CA GLU A 725 23.89 53.82 -63.81
C GLU A 725 25.10 53.04 -64.34
N GLU A 726 26.31 53.59 -64.21
CA GLU A 726 27.54 52.92 -64.65
C GLU A 726 27.85 51.66 -63.83
N ILE A 727 27.76 51.75 -62.50
CA ILE A 727 28.09 50.63 -61.60
C ILE A 727 26.98 49.57 -61.58
N LEU A 728 25.73 49.98 -61.32
CA LEU A 728 24.64 49.03 -61.06
C LEU A 728 24.03 48.50 -62.34
N ILE A 729 23.92 49.33 -63.38
CA ILE A 729 23.20 48.95 -64.59
C ILE A 729 24.17 48.47 -65.66
N TYR A 730 25.31 49.15 -65.83
CA TYR A 730 26.20 48.86 -66.96
C TYR A 730 27.49 48.13 -66.59
N SER A 731 27.77 47.96 -65.29
CA SER A 731 29.00 47.35 -64.77
C SER A 731 30.27 47.93 -65.39
N THR A 732 30.20 49.19 -65.79
CA THR A 732 31.33 49.96 -66.27
C THR A 732 31.91 50.74 -65.11
N ASN A 733 33.12 51.26 -65.30
CA ASN A 733 33.80 51.90 -64.20
C ASN A 733 33.27 53.32 -64.10
N ALA A 734 32.46 53.64 -63.08
CA ALA A 734 31.91 54.99 -62.81
C ALA A 734 32.95 56.10 -62.57
N LEU A 735 34.22 55.79 -62.78
CA LEU A 735 35.33 56.72 -62.79
C LEU A 735 35.92 56.88 -64.23
N VAL A 736 35.33 56.23 -65.27
CA VAL A 736 35.79 56.11 -66.68
C VAL A 736 34.68 55.85 -67.78
N LYS A 737 34.50 56.79 -68.74
CA LYS A 737 33.56 56.82 -69.94
C LYS A 737 33.43 55.69 -71.05
N ASP A 738 32.25 55.49 -71.72
CA ASP A 738 31.81 54.34 -72.65
C ASP A 738 31.36 54.54 -74.19
N ASN A 739 31.03 53.48 -75.03
CA ASN A 739 30.83 53.48 -76.56
C ASN A 739 29.76 52.49 -77.26
N ASP A 740 29.20 52.72 -78.49
CA ASP A 740 28.12 51.91 -79.23
C ASP A 740 28.47 51.63 -80.74
N THR A 741 28.35 50.39 -81.28
CA THR A 741 28.88 49.98 -82.61
C THR A 741 27.88 49.82 -83.78
N ASP A 742 26.81 49.01 -83.66
CA ASP A 742 25.90 48.68 -84.77
C ASP A 742 24.68 49.61 -84.93
N MET A 743 24.54 50.55 -83.98
CA MET A 743 23.61 51.69 -83.97
C MET A 743 22.14 51.32 -83.85
N ASP A 744 21.81 50.20 -83.21
CA ASP A 744 20.44 49.83 -82.87
C ASP A 744 19.91 50.58 -81.61
N GLY A 745 20.80 51.21 -80.85
CA GLY A 745 20.50 52.03 -79.67
C GLY A 745 21.04 51.45 -78.36
N PHE A 746 21.72 50.31 -78.40
CA PHE A 746 22.34 49.64 -77.26
C PHE A 746 23.89 49.76 -77.33
N TYR A 747 24.53 50.17 -76.24
CA TYR A 747 26.00 50.31 -76.15
C TYR A 747 26.71 48.94 -76.20
N TRP A 748 28.04 48.91 -76.40
CA TRP A 748 28.81 47.68 -76.63
C TRP A 748 28.64 46.59 -75.54
N PHE A 749 28.18 46.98 -74.35
CA PHE A 749 27.91 46.10 -73.21
C PHE A 749 26.43 45.73 -73.03
N GLN A 750 25.49 46.37 -73.73
CA GLN A 750 24.05 46.11 -73.64
C GLN A 750 23.54 45.12 -74.70
N ASP A 751 24.35 44.85 -75.72
CA ASP A 751 24.00 43.97 -76.82
C ASP A 751 24.86 42.69 -76.77
N CYS A 752 24.21 41.54 -76.47
CA CYS A 752 24.87 40.25 -76.37
C CYS A 752 25.42 39.77 -77.73
N ASN A 753 24.99 40.41 -78.81
CA ASN A 753 25.56 40.29 -80.13
C ASN A 753 25.44 41.61 -80.90
N ASP A 754 26.32 42.58 -80.58
CA ASP A 754 26.55 43.94 -81.18
C ASP A 754 26.93 43.91 -82.69
N THR A 755 26.50 42.86 -83.39
CA THR A 755 26.58 42.64 -84.83
C THR A 755 25.30 42.00 -85.44
N ASN A 756 24.27 41.63 -84.66
CA ASN A 756 23.07 40.90 -85.11
C ASN A 756 21.74 41.39 -84.48
N ALA A 757 21.07 42.31 -85.18
CA ALA A 757 19.80 42.95 -84.80
C ALA A 757 18.52 42.07 -84.68
N SER A 758 18.61 40.76 -84.48
CA SER A 758 17.45 39.87 -84.17
C SER A 758 17.60 39.12 -82.86
N ILE A 759 18.73 39.32 -82.18
CA ILE A 759 19.06 38.83 -80.86
C ILE A 759 19.42 40.13 -80.13
N PHE A 760 18.48 40.60 -79.33
CA PHE A 760 18.52 41.91 -78.70
C PHE A 760 17.67 41.84 -77.42
N PRO A 761 17.96 42.68 -76.42
CA PRO A 761 17.14 42.81 -75.21
C PRO A 761 15.64 42.95 -75.55
N ASP A 762 14.76 42.13 -74.94
CA ASP A 762 13.29 42.10 -75.09
C ASP A 762 12.68 41.34 -76.32
N ALA A 763 13.32 40.30 -76.85
CA ALA A 763 12.67 39.30 -77.72
C ALA A 763 11.67 38.38 -76.96
N GLN A 764 11.10 37.33 -77.56
CA GLN A 764 10.13 36.42 -76.89
C GLN A 764 10.68 34.99 -76.82
N GLU A 765 10.58 34.33 -75.65
CA GLU A 765 11.14 33.00 -75.39
C GLU A 765 10.26 31.78 -75.75
N LEU A 766 10.90 30.62 -75.91
CA LEU A 766 10.31 29.32 -76.26
C LEU A 766 11.03 28.18 -75.51
N LEU A 767 10.32 27.26 -74.81
CA LEU A 767 10.91 26.12 -74.07
C LEU A 767 11.68 25.12 -74.96
N ASP A 768 12.86 25.51 -75.45
CA ASP A 768 13.68 24.80 -76.45
C ASP A 768 15.21 24.88 -76.25
N LEU A 769 15.64 25.54 -75.17
CA LEU A 769 17.01 25.67 -74.69
C LEU A 769 17.90 26.72 -75.41
N ILE A 770 17.34 27.83 -75.92
CA ILE A 770 18.08 28.95 -76.54
C ILE A 770 17.60 30.33 -76.02
N ASP A 771 18.55 31.17 -75.58
CA ASP A 771 18.34 32.58 -75.22
C ASP A 771 18.12 33.45 -76.47
N ASN A 772 16.91 33.94 -76.67
CA ASN A 772 16.50 34.74 -77.81
C ASN A 772 16.47 36.23 -77.51
N ASP A 773 16.28 36.64 -76.26
CA ASP A 773 16.17 38.03 -75.84
C ASP A 773 17.42 38.60 -75.15
N CYS A 774 18.56 37.91 -75.20
CA CYS A 774 19.85 38.35 -74.67
C CYS A 774 19.88 38.53 -73.15
N ASP A 775 18.90 38.04 -72.39
CA ASP A 775 18.92 38.11 -70.94
C ASP A 775 19.85 37.08 -70.27
N SER A 776 20.49 36.23 -71.09
CA SER A 776 21.40 35.14 -70.69
C SER A 776 20.74 33.96 -69.99
N GLU A 777 19.42 34.01 -69.82
CA GLU A 777 18.61 32.90 -69.38
C GLU A 777 17.99 32.19 -70.58
N ILE A 778 17.61 30.94 -70.35
CA ILE A 778 17.16 30.06 -71.40
C ILE A 778 15.80 29.52 -70.95
N ASP A 779 14.75 29.94 -71.65
CA ASP A 779 13.36 29.50 -71.45
C ASP A 779 12.73 29.92 -70.09
N GLU A 780 13.21 31.00 -69.48
CA GLU A 780 12.83 31.55 -68.17
C GLU A 780 11.38 32.03 -68.07
N ASP A 781 10.72 32.31 -69.19
CA ASP A 781 9.26 32.52 -69.27
C ASP A 781 8.41 31.35 -68.71
N PHE A 782 9.02 30.18 -68.45
CA PHE A 782 8.40 28.99 -67.84
C PHE A 782 8.84 28.76 -66.37
N ASN A 783 9.64 29.66 -65.80
CA ASN A 783 10.08 29.60 -64.41
C ASN A 783 8.98 30.12 -63.46
N GLY A 784 8.53 29.30 -62.51
CA GLY A 784 7.49 29.66 -61.55
C GLY A 784 6.05 29.43 -62.00
N THR A 785 5.82 28.74 -63.11
CA THR A 785 4.50 28.23 -63.49
C THR A 785 4.29 26.82 -62.94
N ASP A 786 3.10 26.56 -62.42
CA ASP A 786 2.64 25.25 -61.93
C ASP A 786 1.30 24.99 -62.64
N ALA A 787 1.36 24.28 -63.75
CA ALA A 787 0.24 24.20 -64.68
C ALA A 787 -0.85 23.20 -64.25
N ASP A 788 -0.52 22.20 -63.43
CA ASP A 788 -1.47 21.21 -62.91
C ASP A 788 -1.85 21.38 -61.41
N MET A 789 -1.23 22.35 -60.74
CA MET A 789 -1.54 22.85 -59.39
C MET A 789 -1.26 21.87 -58.27
N ASP A 790 -0.19 21.10 -58.40
CA ASP A 790 0.19 20.08 -57.41
C ASP A 790 1.26 20.57 -56.42
N GLY A 791 1.84 21.74 -56.70
CA GLY A 791 2.86 22.40 -55.88
C GLY A 791 4.28 22.32 -56.43
N LEU A 792 4.52 21.58 -57.52
CA LEU A 792 5.79 21.57 -58.26
C LEU A 792 5.71 22.54 -59.45
N LEU A 793 6.88 23.06 -59.87
CA LEU A 793 6.95 24.02 -60.98
C LEU A 793 7.27 23.30 -62.29
N ASP A 794 6.64 23.72 -63.39
CA ASP A 794 6.71 23.07 -64.70
C ASP A 794 8.15 22.85 -65.18
N PHE A 795 9.03 23.83 -64.90
CA PHE A 795 10.44 23.77 -65.27
C PHE A 795 11.21 22.74 -64.43
N GLU A 796 10.91 22.65 -63.13
CA GLU A 796 11.50 21.68 -62.19
C GLU A 796 11.05 20.25 -62.50
N GLU A 797 9.77 20.09 -62.87
CA GLU A 797 9.22 18.82 -63.33
C GLU A 797 9.86 18.35 -64.63
N PHE A 798 10.04 19.23 -65.62
CA PHE A 798 10.60 18.89 -66.93
C PHE A 798 12.11 18.59 -66.89
N LEU A 799 12.89 19.31 -66.09
CA LEU A 799 14.35 19.20 -66.06
C LEU A 799 14.88 18.26 -64.97
N ASP A 800 14.32 18.34 -63.76
CA ASP A 800 14.95 17.76 -62.57
C ASP A 800 14.22 16.51 -62.05
N LEU A 801 12.88 16.51 -62.04
CA LEU A 801 12.09 15.40 -61.47
C LEU A 801 11.64 14.39 -62.54
N GLY A 802 11.44 14.83 -63.78
CA GLY A 802 11.00 13.98 -64.89
C GLY A 802 9.54 13.55 -64.83
N THR A 803 8.73 14.21 -64.00
CA THR A 803 7.26 14.12 -63.93
C THR A 803 6.64 14.88 -65.12
N ASP A 804 5.35 14.68 -65.40
CA ASP A 804 4.68 15.39 -66.49
C ASP A 804 4.14 16.73 -65.98
N PRO A 805 4.64 17.90 -66.44
CA PRO A 805 4.27 19.23 -65.94
C PRO A 805 2.79 19.64 -66.06
N PHE A 806 1.94 18.71 -66.48
CA PHE A 806 0.53 18.93 -66.74
C PHE A 806 -0.35 17.80 -66.16
N ASN A 807 0.20 16.93 -65.32
CA ASN A 807 -0.49 15.82 -64.63
C ASN A 807 0.03 15.60 -63.19
N ASN A 808 -0.78 16.05 -62.23
CA ASN A 808 -0.49 16.10 -60.79
C ASN A 808 -0.36 14.76 -60.03
N ASP A 809 -0.28 13.62 -60.70
CA ASP A 809 -0.14 12.28 -60.13
C ASP A 809 0.43 11.40 -61.26
N THR A 810 1.75 11.46 -61.40
CA THR A 810 2.46 10.90 -62.56
C THR A 810 2.45 9.38 -62.55
N ASP A 811 2.46 8.74 -61.39
CA ASP A 811 2.53 7.27 -61.28
C ASP A 811 1.20 6.57 -60.93
N GLY A 812 0.20 7.32 -60.48
CA GLY A 812 -1.20 6.91 -60.36
C GLY A 812 -1.54 6.13 -59.10
N ASP A 813 -0.80 6.31 -58.01
CA ASP A 813 -1.03 5.62 -56.73
C ASP A 813 -2.02 6.35 -55.80
N GLY A 814 -2.33 7.62 -56.10
CA GLY A 814 -3.27 8.45 -55.37
C GLY A 814 -2.63 9.47 -54.41
N LEU A 815 -1.31 9.50 -54.30
CA LEU A 815 -0.54 10.65 -53.84
C LEU A 815 -0.25 11.57 -55.04
N ASN A 816 -0.18 12.88 -54.81
CA ASN A 816 0.20 13.81 -55.86
C ASN A 816 1.71 14.08 -55.80
N ASP A 817 2.34 14.29 -56.96
CA ASP A 817 3.80 14.36 -57.09
C ASP A 817 4.40 15.41 -56.13
N GLY A 818 3.75 16.57 -56.00
CA GLY A 818 4.16 17.61 -55.05
C GLY A 818 4.09 17.23 -53.57
N ARG A 819 3.15 16.38 -53.14
CA ARG A 819 3.11 15.89 -51.75
C ARG A 819 4.21 14.86 -51.50
N GLU A 820 4.51 14.04 -52.49
CA GLU A 820 5.58 13.05 -52.40
C GLU A 820 6.94 13.71 -52.24
N VAL A 821 7.23 14.71 -53.06
CA VAL A 821 8.50 15.45 -53.00
C VAL A 821 8.60 16.35 -51.77
N LEU A 822 7.56 17.13 -51.46
CA LEU A 822 7.66 18.19 -50.46
C LEU A 822 7.34 17.75 -49.04
N SER A 823 6.53 16.69 -48.86
CA SER A 823 6.02 16.30 -47.54
C SER A 823 6.45 14.91 -47.09
N THR A 824 6.37 13.90 -47.94
CA THR A 824 6.69 12.50 -47.54
C THR A 824 8.11 12.10 -47.92
N GLN A 825 8.75 12.85 -48.83
CA GLN A 825 10.06 12.56 -49.42
C GLN A 825 10.11 11.21 -50.16
N SER A 826 8.96 10.72 -50.63
CA SER A 826 8.85 9.55 -51.51
C SER A 826 9.07 9.96 -52.99
N ASN A 827 9.22 8.98 -53.87
CA ASN A 827 9.61 9.25 -55.26
C ASN A 827 8.36 9.27 -56.16
N PRO A 828 7.99 10.43 -56.74
CA PRO A 828 6.74 10.64 -57.49
C PRO A 828 6.65 9.91 -58.84
N LEU A 829 7.65 9.10 -59.16
CA LEU A 829 7.67 8.23 -60.34
C LEU A 829 7.52 6.75 -59.97
N ILE A 830 7.38 6.42 -58.69
CA ILE A 830 7.36 5.06 -58.15
C ILE A 830 6.22 4.88 -57.15
N PHE A 831 5.15 4.23 -57.62
CA PHE A 831 4.00 3.79 -56.82
C PHE A 831 4.38 3.34 -55.39
N ASP A 832 3.88 4.04 -54.39
CA ASP A 832 4.01 3.79 -52.96
C ASP A 832 2.90 2.81 -52.48
N PRO A 833 3.25 1.55 -52.14
CA PRO A 833 2.27 0.61 -51.62
C PRO A 833 1.87 0.95 -50.16
N ASP A 834 0.59 0.76 -49.88
CA ASP A 834 0.02 0.40 -48.58
C ASP A 834 -0.37 -1.09 -48.74
N ALA A 835 0.52 -1.99 -48.36
CA ALA A 835 0.41 -3.39 -48.82
C ALA A 835 -0.63 -4.21 -48.04
N ASP A 836 -1.00 -3.80 -46.82
CA ASP A 836 -2.02 -4.45 -45.99
C ASP A 836 -3.33 -3.68 -45.86
N LEU A 837 -3.41 -2.46 -46.38
CA LEU A 837 -4.59 -1.60 -46.53
C LEU A 837 -5.14 -1.06 -45.20
N ASP A 838 -4.28 -0.82 -44.21
CA ASP A 838 -4.67 -0.20 -42.95
C ASP A 838 -4.73 1.34 -43.02
N GLY A 839 -4.20 1.93 -44.10
CA GLY A 839 -4.23 3.37 -44.37
C GLY A 839 -2.92 4.10 -44.04
N PHE A 840 -1.90 3.38 -43.58
CA PHE A 840 -0.53 3.87 -43.50
C PHE A 840 0.28 3.34 -44.69
N TYR A 841 1.15 4.19 -45.24
CA TYR A 841 2.02 3.81 -46.36
C TYR A 841 3.36 3.32 -45.80
N TRP A 842 4.10 2.51 -46.57
CA TRP A 842 5.34 1.85 -46.16
C TRP A 842 6.41 2.72 -45.49
N PHE A 843 6.39 4.04 -45.68
CA PHE A 843 7.34 4.99 -45.10
C PHE A 843 6.90 5.57 -43.74
N ARG A 844 5.67 5.31 -43.29
CA ARG A 844 5.16 5.66 -41.93
C ARG A 844 4.78 4.45 -41.11
N ASP A 845 4.66 3.30 -41.77
CA ASP A 845 4.35 2.02 -41.18
C ASP A 845 5.66 1.26 -40.89
N CYS A 846 5.90 0.88 -39.63
CA CYS A 846 7.09 0.12 -39.26
C CYS A 846 7.07 -1.32 -39.83
N ASN A 847 5.91 -1.83 -40.24
CA ASN A 847 5.75 -3.08 -40.99
C ASN A 847 4.51 -3.10 -41.92
N ASP A 848 4.66 -2.50 -43.11
CA ASP A 848 3.67 -2.37 -44.20
C ASP A 848 3.02 -3.67 -44.73
N ASN A 849 3.36 -4.84 -44.18
CA ASN A 849 2.68 -6.11 -44.50
C ASN A 849 1.83 -6.62 -43.32
N ASN A 850 1.75 -5.88 -42.23
CA ASN A 850 1.02 -6.23 -41.02
C ASN A 850 0.17 -5.07 -40.49
N SER A 851 -1.12 -5.07 -40.86
CA SER A 851 -2.16 -4.09 -40.48
C SER A 851 -2.47 -3.95 -38.99
N GLN A 852 -1.67 -4.57 -38.11
CA GLN A 852 -1.74 -4.44 -36.66
C GLN A 852 -0.55 -3.67 -36.09
N MET A 853 0.46 -3.36 -36.91
CA MET A 853 1.63 -2.59 -36.52
C MET A 853 1.59 -1.26 -37.26
N TYR A 854 1.22 -0.19 -36.58
CA TYR A 854 1.07 1.12 -37.20
C TYR A 854 1.16 2.21 -36.12
N PRO A 855 1.51 3.46 -36.47
CA PRO A 855 1.55 4.56 -35.51
C PRO A 855 0.27 4.69 -34.67
N ASP A 856 0.40 4.69 -33.34
CA ASP A 856 -0.70 4.71 -32.36
C ASP A 856 -1.51 3.39 -32.25
N ALA A 857 -0.95 2.24 -32.64
CA ALA A 857 -1.56 0.94 -32.37
C ALA A 857 -1.60 0.63 -30.86
N LYS A 858 -2.31 -0.43 -30.47
CA LYS A 858 -2.35 -0.87 -29.07
C LYS A 858 -1.36 -2.01 -28.89
N GLU A 859 -0.39 -1.81 -28.00
CA GLU A 859 0.59 -2.82 -27.60
C GLU A 859 -0.03 -4.16 -27.14
N MET A 860 0.55 -5.25 -27.60
CA MET A 860 0.24 -6.62 -27.21
C MET A 860 1.50 -7.34 -26.78
N TRP A 861 1.49 -8.05 -25.64
CA TRP A 861 2.66 -8.76 -25.10
C TRP A 861 3.18 -9.85 -26.03
N ASN A 862 4.04 -9.46 -26.95
CA ASN A 862 4.45 -10.30 -28.06
C ASN A 862 5.94 -10.13 -28.34
N GLY A 863 6.55 -8.98 -28.01
CA GLY A 863 7.96 -8.67 -28.22
C GLY A 863 8.23 -7.94 -29.54
N LEU A 864 7.21 -7.26 -30.08
CA LEU A 864 7.28 -6.33 -31.21
C LEU A 864 6.88 -4.96 -30.65
N ASP A 865 7.40 -3.93 -31.30
CA ASP A 865 6.91 -2.56 -31.22
C ASP A 865 5.67 -2.48 -32.13
N ASP A 866 4.46 -2.50 -31.56
CA ASP A 866 3.21 -2.52 -32.33
C ASP A 866 2.82 -1.10 -32.76
N ASP A 867 3.11 -0.07 -31.96
CA ASP A 867 2.72 1.32 -32.22
C ASP A 867 3.78 2.20 -32.91
N CYS A 868 4.93 1.61 -33.26
CA CYS A 868 6.05 2.20 -33.98
C CYS A 868 6.76 3.35 -33.24
N ASP A 869 6.75 3.38 -31.91
CA ASP A 869 7.39 4.43 -31.09
C ASP A 869 8.84 4.10 -30.65
N LEU A 870 9.32 2.90 -30.99
CA LEU A 870 10.63 2.31 -30.65
C LEU A 870 10.74 1.70 -29.24
N GLU A 871 9.68 1.71 -28.45
CA GLU A 871 9.51 0.90 -27.24
C GLU A 871 8.87 -0.45 -27.60
N ILE A 872 8.92 -1.43 -26.68
CA ILE A 872 8.44 -2.80 -26.96
C ILE A 872 7.63 -3.27 -25.76
N ASP A 873 6.36 -3.61 -25.99
CA ASP A 873 5.41 -4.12 -24.98
C ASP A 873 5.31 -3.22 -23.72
N GLU A 874 5.40 -1.89 -23.91
CA GLU A 874 5.15 -0.90 -22.87
C GLU A 874 3.66 -0.82 -22.54
N GLU A 875 3.35 -0.41 -21.31
CA GLU A 875 1.98 -0.34 -20.78
C GLU A 875 1.15 -1.65 -20.84
N VAL A 876 1.75 -2.81 -21.17
CA VAL A 876 1.04 -4.10 -21.22
C VAL A 876 0.93 -4.76 -19.83
N ASN A 877 -0.30 -5.07 -19.42
CA ASN A 877 -0.56 -5.86 -18.22
C ASN A 877 -0.30 -7.36 -18.44
N ARG A 878 0.95 -7.78 -18.19
CA ARG A 878 1.42 -9.17 -18.34
C ARG A 878 0.65 -10.19 -17.50
N GLN A 879 0.05 -9.78 -16.38
CA GLN A 879 -0.70 -10.68 -15.49
C GLN A 879 -1.98 -11.22 -16.15
N GLU A 880 -2.59 -10.49 -17.09
CA GLU A 880 -3.80 -10.94 -17.81
C GLU A 880 -3.56 -12.15 -18.73
N TYR A 881 -2.31 -12.36 -19.14
CA TYR A 881 -1.93 -13.44 -20.05
C TYR A 881 -1.53 -14.72 -19.32
N ILE A 882 -1.37 -14.69 -18.00
CA ILE A 882 -0.87 -15.82 -17.22
C ILE A 882 -2.01 -16.40 -16.36
N THR A 883 -2.33 -17.67 -16.59
CA THR A 883 -3.33 -18.40 -15.80
C THR A 883 -2.66 -19.56 -15.05
N PRO A 884 -2.60 -19.52 -13.70
CA PRO A 884 -2.08 -20.64 -12.94
C PRO A 884 -3.02 -21.84 -12.94
N SER A 885 -2.46 -23.04 -13.07
CA SER A 885 -3.18 -24.30 -13.04
C SER A 885 -2.56 -25.23 -11.99
N PRO A 886 -3.28 -25.58 -10.90
CA PRO A 886 -4.65 -25.15 -10.57
C PRO A 886 -4.71 -23.68 -10.11
N LEU A 887 -5.87 -23.05 -10.31
CA LEU A 887 -6.13 -21.65 -9.90
C LEU A 887 -6.10 -21.44 -8.38
N MET A 888 -6.29 -22.49 -7.59
CA MET A 888 -6.25 -22.40 -6.13
C MET A 888 -4.80 -22.35 -5.65
N SER A 889 -4.49 -21.43 -4.73
CA SER A 889 -3.16 -21.27 -4.13
C SER A 889 -2.74 -22.39 -3.17
N TYR A 890 -3.57 -23.43 -2.99
CA TYR A 890 -3.24 -24.63 -2.23
C TYR A 890 -3.70 -25.90 -2.95
N VAL A 891 -2.91 -26.98 -2.82
CA VAL A 891 -3.17 -28.29 -3.43
C VAL A 891 -2.97 -29.37 -2.39
N ILE A 892 -3.96 -30.25 -2.22
CA ILE A 892 -3.85 -31.44 -1.36
C ILE A 892 -3.83 -32.67 -2.26
N ILE A 893 -2.77 -33.47 -2.18
CA ILE A 893 -2.58 -34.63 -3.06
C ILE A 893 -2.17 -35.88 -2.30
N ASN A 894 -2.65 -37.05 -2.73
CA ASN A 894 -2.14 -38.33 -2.25
C ASN A 894 -0.85 -38.72 -2.97
N ALA A 895 0.28 -38.54 -2.29
CA ALA A 895 1.61 -38.74 -2.85
C ALA A 895 1.88 -40.17 -3.35
N THR A 896 1.11 -41.17 -2.89
CA THR A 896 1.29 -42.57 -3.29
C THR A 896 0.31 -43.05 -4.36
N ASP A 897 -0.71 -42.25 -4.71
CA ASP A 897 -1.82 -42.65 -5.60
C ASP A 897 -2.15 -41.60 -6.68
N GLN A 898 -1.62 -40.39 -6.57
CA GLN A 898 -1.90 -39.28 -7.48
C GLN A 898 -0.60 -38.57 -7.89
N GLU A 899 -0.55 -38.12 -9.15
CA GLU A 899 0.55 -37.30 -9.70
C GLU A 899 0.24 -35.81 -9.50
N LEU A 900 1.22 -35.03 -9.04
CA LEU A 900 1.08 -33.58 -8.90
C LEU A 900 1.38 -32.93 -10.25
N GLU A 901 0.47 -32.10 -10.72
CA GLU A 901 0.65 -31.29 -11.93
C GLU A 901 0.36 -29.83 -11.58
N LEU A 902 1.39 -28.99 -11.69
CA LEU A 902 1.30 -27.54 -11.57
C LEU A 902 1.74 -26.93 -12.90
N GLY A 903 1.12 -25.84 -13.32
CA GLY A 903 1.46 -25.19 -14.58
C GLY A 903 1.12 -23.70 -14.59
N LEU A 904 1.83 -22.98 -15.44
CA LEU A 904 1.45 -21.64 -15.88
C LEU A 904 1.00 -21.77 -17.33
N ASP A 905 -0.28 -21.53 -17.58
CA ASP A 905 -0.82 -21.44 -18.93
C ASP A 905 -0.65 -19.99 -19.40
N ILE A 906 0.06 -19.82 -20.51
CA ILE A 906 0.35 -18.50 -21.08
C ILE A 906 -0.51 -18.34 -22.33
N ALA A 907 -1.37 -17.33 -22.32
CA ALA A 907 -2.30 -17.02 -23.40
C ALA A 907 -1.61 -16.29 -24.57
N LEU A 908 -0.46 -16.78 -25.02
CA LEU A 908 0.34 -16.26 -26.14
C LEU A 908 0.49 -17.33 -27.24
N GLU A 909 0.75 -16.90 -28.48
CA GLU A 909 1.09 -17.86 -29.53
C GLU A 909 2.50 -18.42 -29.33
N GLN A 910 2.74 -19.64 -29.83
CA GLN A 910 4.03 -20.33 -29.64
C GLN A 910 5.22 -19.55 -30.24
N GLU A 911 4.98 -18.76 -31.28
CA GLU A 911 5.99 -17.93 -31.92
C GLU A 911 6.41 -16.74 -31.04
N ASP A 912 5.47 -16.16 -30.29
CA ASP A 912 5.71 -15.04 -29.38
C ASP A 912 6.44 -15.50 -28.12
N ILE A 913 6.06 -16.65 -27.57
CA ILE A 913 6.76 -17.27 -26.44
C ILE A 913 8.24 -17.55 -26.79
N GLU A 914 8.51 -17.98 -28.03
CA GLU A 914 9.88 -18.22 -28.51
C GLU A 914 10.65 -16.91 -28.74
N ARG A 915 9.96 -15.84 -29.13
CA ARG A 915 10.52 -14.51 -29.39
C ARG A 915 10.88 -13.77 -28.10
N LEU A 916 10.01 -13.83 -27.10
CA LEU A 916 10.20 -13.30 -25.75
C LEU A 916 11.16 -14.15 -24.88
N ASN A 917 11.57 -15.33 -25.37
CA ASN A 917 12.48 -16.24 -24.66
C ASN A 917 12.02 -16.59 -23.22
N LEU A 918 10.71 -16.70 -23.03
CA LEU A 918 10.09 -16.91 -21.73
C LEU A 918 10.52 -18.25 -21.11
N THR A 919 11.02 -18.20 -19.87
CA THR A 919 11.47 -19.39 -19.14
C THR A 919 10.86 -19.45 -17.74
N VAL A 920 10.22 -20.57 -17.40
CA VAL A 920 9.73 -20.81 -16.03
C VAL A 920 10.69 -21.70 -15.26
N LEU A 921 11.12 -21.25 -14.08
CA LEU A 921 11.83 -22.05 -13.08
C LEU A 921 10.89 -22.38 -11.92
N TRP A 922 10.91 -23.63 -11.48
CA TRP A 922 10.14 -24.11 -10.34
C TRP A 922 11.04 -24.30 -9.13
N TYR A 923 10.59 -23.79 -8.00
CA TYR A 923 11.24 -23.86 -6.72
C TYR A 923 10.38 -24.64 -5.74
N ARG A 924 11.04 -25.40 -4.86
CA ARG A 924 10.44 -25.97 -3.65
C ARG A 924 11.26 -25.51 -2.47
N ASN A 925 10.67 -24.72 -1.57
CA ASN A 925 11.35 -24.10 -0.43
C ASN A 925 12.71 -23.50 -0.88
N ASP A 926 12.67 -22.59 -1.86
CA ASP A 926 13.82 -21.89 -2.47
C ASP A 926 14.85 -22.74 -3.23
N THR A 927 14.60 -24.03 -3.42
CA THR A 927 15.48 -24.88 -4.23
C THR A 927 14.89 -25.13 -5.62
N VAL A 928 15.63 -24.82 -6.69
CA VAL A 928 15.21 -25.10 -8.07
C VAL A 928 15.07 -26.62 -8.29
N ILE A 929 13.89 -27.05 -8.73
CA ILE A 929 13.55 -28.46 -8.94
C ILE A 929 13.17 -28.79 -10.40
N HIS A 930 12.73 -27.80 -11.18
CA HIS A 930 12.31 -28.02 -12.57
C HIS A 930 12.41 -26.74 -13.42
N GLN A 931 12.44 -26.90 -14.74
CA GLN A 931 12.37 -25.81 -15.72
C GLN A 931 11.36 -26.17 -16.81
N GLY A 932 10.45 -25.26 -17.15
CA GLY A 932 9.40 -25.40 -18.16
C GLY A 932 8.01 -25.00 -17.64
N PHE A 933 7.06 -24.75 -18.54
CA PHE A 933 5.73 -24.18 -18.20
C PHE A 933 4.84 -25.09 -17.35
N THR A 934 5.14 -26.39 -17.29
CA THR A 934 4.43 -27.37 -16.47
C THR A 934 5.42 -28.16 -15.64
N PHE A 935 5.16 -28.28 -14.35
CA PHE A 935 5.86 -29.17 -13.44
C PHE A 935 4.97 -30.37 -13.10
N THR A 936 5.48 -31.56 -13.35
CA THR A 936 4.84 -32.82 -12.99
C THR A 936 5.71 -33.60 -12.01
N GLU A 937 5.14 -34.05 -10.90
CA GLU A 937 5.78 -34.97 -9.96
C GLU A 937 5.06 -36.33 -9.95
N GLU A 938 5.84 -37.38 -10.28
CA GLU A 938 5.33 -38.75 -10.30
C GLU A 938 4.99 -39.27 -8.89
N MET A 939 4.04 -40.20 -8.83
CA MET A 939 3.66 -40.91 -7.59
C MET A 939 4.88 -41.54 -6.90
N HIS A 940 4.97 -41.34 -5.58
CA HIS A 940 6.04 -41.90 -4.76
C HIS A 940 5.71 -43.32 -4.29
N ASN A 941 6.58 -44.27 -4.64
CA ASN A 941 6.47 -45.66 -4.20
C ASN A 941 7.27 -45.89 -2.91
N CYS A 942 6.58 -46.01 -1.77
CA CYS A 942 7.25 -46.22 -0.47
C CYS A 942 7.98 -47.57 -0.32
N ALA A 943 7.81 -48.52 -1.24
CA ALA A 943 8.64 -49.73 -1.31
C ALA A 943 9.98 -49.50 -2.04
N VAL A 944 10.10 -48.42 -2.83
CA VAL A 944 11.27 -48.06 -3.63
C VAL A 944 11.52 -46.56 -3.50
N GLN A 945 12.17 -46.15 -2.40
CA GLN A 945 12.53 -44.75 -2.14
C GLN A 945 13.71 -44.35 -3.04
N SER A 946 13.45 -43.54 -4.07
CA SER A 946 14.43 -43.18 -5.11
C SER A 946 14.89 -41.72 -5.07
N THR A 947 14.19 -40.83 -4.39
CA THR A 947 14.52 -39.40 -4.24
C THR A 947 14.51 -38.97 -2.77
N PRO A 948 15.23 -37.89 -2.38
CA PRO A 948 15.19 -37.35 -1.03
C PRO A 948 13.77 -37.06 -0.53
N LEU A 949 12.93 -36.45 -1.38
CA LEU A 949 11.52 -36.19 -1.06
C LEU A 949 10.74 -37.50 -0.82
N SER A 950 10.95 -38.54 -1.64
CA SER A 950 10.27 -39.82 -1.43
C SER A 950 10.66 -40.52 -0.12
N VAL A 951 11.87 -40.29 0.39
CA VAL A 951 12.31 -40.82 1.70
C VAL A 951 11.58 -40.11 2.83
N GLU A 952 11.48 -38.79 2.73
CA GLU A 952 10.80 -37.93 3.69
C GLU A 952 9.29 -38.22 3.75
N LEU A 953 8.62 -38.16 2.61
CA LEU A 953 7.19 -38.43 2.49
C LEU A 953 6.85 -39.86 2.95
N CYS A 954 7.61 -40.87 2.54
CA CYS A 954 7.32 -42.26 2.93
C CYS A 954 7.67 -42.60 4.39
N ALA A 955 8.40 -41.74 5.10
CA ALA A 955 8.58 -41.86 6.55
C ALA A 955 7.38 -41.30 7.33
N LEU A 956 6.54 -40.48 6.69
CA LEU A 956 5.29 -39.96 7.24
C LEU A 956 4.14 -40.96 7.02
N ASN A 957 3.19 -40.97 7.95
CA ASN A 957 1.93 -41.72 7.84
C ASN A 957 0.77 -40.79 8.21
N GLY A 958 0.30 -40.02 7.24
CA GLY A 958 -0.60 -38.87 7.45
C GLY A 958 -0.38 -37.78 6.39
N THR A 959 -0.88 -36.58 6.68
CA THR A 959 -0.67 -35.37 5.86
C THR A 959 0.62 -34.66 6.28
N SER A 960 1.43 -34.23 5.32
CA SER A 960 2.61 -33.40 5.56
C SER A 960 2.22 -31.96 5.91
N ASN A 961 3.17 -31.21 6.47
CA ASN A 961 3.13 -29.74 6.40
C ASN A 961 3.15 -29.26 4.94
N PRO A 962 2.67 -28.04 4.64
CA PRO A 962 2.68 -27.54 3.28
C PRO A 962 4.11 -27.31 2.79
N TYR A 963 4.38 -27.73 1.55
CA TYR A 963 5.58 -27.36 0.82
C TYR A 963 5.24 -26.16 -0.06
N GLU A 964 6.06 -25.11 0.02
CA GLU A 964 5.93 -23.95 -0.84
C GLU A 964 6.51 -24.30 -2.21
N MET A 965 5.65 -24.27 -3.22
CA MET A 965 5.98 -24.48 -4.62
C MET A 965 5.84 -23.15 -5.35
N LYS A 966 6.94 -22.64 -5.87
CA LYS A 966 7.01 -21.32 -6.53
C LYS A 966 7.40 -21.48 -7.99
N ALA A 967 6.62 -20.92 -8.91
CA ALA A 967 6.96 -20.82 -10.32
C ALA A 967 7.39 -19.38 -10.61
N VAL A 968 8.59 -19.19 -11.15
CA VAL A 968 9.12 -17.88 -11.53
C VAL A 968 9.30 -17.87 -13.05
N LEU A 969 8.52 -17.03 -13.73
CA LEU A 969 8.63 -16.75 -15.16
C LEU A 969 9.63 -15.62 -15.36
N PHE A 970 10.65 -15.86 -16.19
CA PHE A 970 11.67 -14.88 -16.54
C PHE A 970 11.46 -14.38 -17.97
N GLU A 971 11.55 -13.06 -18.11
CA GLU A 971 11.61 -12.29 -19.36
C GLU A 971 12.80 -11.32 -19.22
N ASP A 972 13.95 -11.70 -19.79
CA ASP A 972 15.22 -10.98 -19.62
C ASP A 972 15.59 -10.58 -18.17
N ALA A 973 15.41 -9.31 -17.79
CA ALA A 973 15.77 -8.75 -16.48
C ALA A 973 14.59 -8.67 -15.49
N THR A 974 13.36 -8.95 -15.94
CA THR A 974 12.14 -8.92 -15.13
C THR A 974 11.65 -10.34 -14.84
N PHE A 975 10.87 -10.50 -13.78
CA PHE A 975 10.30 -11.79 -13.42
C PHE A 975 8.89 -11.66 -12.83
N LEU A 976 8.07 -12.68 -13.05
CA LEU A 976 6.74 -12.83 -12.46
C LEU A 976 6.72 -14.12 -11.65
N GLU A 977 6.16 -14.11 -10.45
CA GLU A 977 6.09 -15.29 -9.59
C GLU A 977 4.66 -15.72 -9.24
N THR A 978 4.49 -17.02 -9.02
CA THR A 978 3.23 -17.61 -8.56
C THR A 978 3.51 -18.74 -7.59
N ASN A 979 2.77 -18.76 -6.48
CA ASN A 979 3.03 -19.64 -5.34
C ASN A 979 1.85 -20.60 -5.07
N TRP A 980 2.16 -21.85 -4.75
CA TRP A 980 1.22 -22.87 -4.28
C TRP A 980 1.70 -23.51 -2.98
N MET A 981 0.77 -23.75 -2.07
CA MET A 981 1.00 -24.55 -0.87
C MET A 981 0.55 -25.99 -1.10
N VAL A 982 1.50 -26.92 -1.23
CA VAL A 982 1.21 -28.33 -1.53
C VAL A 982 1.29 -29.20 -0.28
N PHE A 983 0.18 -29.86 0.06
CA PHE A 983 0.07 -30.83 1.15
C PHE A 983 0.07 -32.26 0.59
N TYR A 984 1.04 -33.07 1.00
CA TYR A 984 1.12 -34.48 0.61
C TYR A 984 0.48 -35.36 1.68
N THR A 985 -0.48 -36.20 1.27
CA THR A 985 -1.00 -37.28 2.10
C THR A 985 -0.30 -38.57 1.72
N VAL A 986 0.19 -39.31 2.73
CA VAL A 986 0.90 -40.59 2.52
C VAL A 986 0.19 -41.67 3.33
N TRP A 987 -0.33 -42.68 2.62
CA TRP A 987 -0.97 -43.83 3.23
C TRP A 987 -0.07 -45.07 3.17
N ASN A 988 0.41 -45.51 4.34
CA ASN A 988 1.12 -46.79 4.47
C ASN A 988 0.12 -47.90 4.83
N PRO A 989 -0.23 -48.83 3.91
CA PRO A 989 -1.09 -49.94 4.25
C PRO A 989 -0.41 -50.83 5.30
N VAL A 990 -1.09 -51.06 6.42
CA VAL A 990 -0.64 -51.95 7.51
C VAL A 990 -0.36 -53.35 6.95
N GLU A 991 0.85 -53.86 7.20
CA GLU A 991 1.26 -55.22 6.82
C GLU A 991 0.25 -56.22 7.41
N PRO A 992 -0.39 -57.09 6.60
CA PRO A 992 -1.47 -57.93 7.08
C PRO A 992 -0.95 -58.94 8.11
N ALA A 993 -1.53 -58.90 9.31
CA ALA A 993 -1.29 -59.88 10.36
C ALA A 993 -1.53 -61.30 9.82
N ALA A 994 -0.55 -62.18 10.01
CA ALA A 994 -0.62 -63.58 9.64
C ALA A 994 -1.84 -64.25 10.31
N ALA A 995 -2.86 -64.54 9.50
CA ALA A 995 -4.02 -65.32 9.92
C ALA A 995 -3.80 -66.81 9.59
N GLU A 996 -4.00 -67.64 10.61
CA GLU A 996 -3.86 -69.08 10.62
C GLU A 996 -4.77 -69.81 9.62
N ASP A 997 -4.27 -70.95 9.15
CA ASP A 997 -4.92 -71.96 8.30
C ASP A 997 -6.40 -72.21 8.63
N SER A 998 -7.28 -72.15 7.62
CA SER A 998 -8.35 -73.15 7.48
C SER A 998 -8.97 -73.21 6.08
N GLU A 999 -8.72 -74.36 5.45
CA GLU A 999 -9.60 -75.17 4.61
C GLU A 999 -10.29 -74.57 3.36
N ILE A 1000 -9.73 -75.02 2.24
CA ILE A 1000 -10.30 -75.17 0.91
C ILE A 1000 -11.67 -75.85 0.94
N VAL A 1001 -12.67 -75.24 0.30
CA VAL A 1001 -13.72 -75.98 -0.43
C VAL A 1001 -13.95 -75.32 -1.79
N ASN A 1002 -13.68 -76.10 -2.84
CA ASN A 1002 -13.99 -75.78 -4.23
C ASN A 1002 -15.50 -75.81 -4.46
N GLU A 1003 -16.04 -74.89 -5.25
CA GLU A 1003 -17.14 -75.23 -6.15
C GLU A 1003 -17.07 -74.41 -7.44
N ALA A 1004 -17.22 -75.14 -8.55
CA ALA A 1004 -17.12 -74.67 -9.92
C ALA A 1004 -18.52 -74.53 -10.53
N GLY A 1005 -18.66 -73.60 -11.47
CA GLY A 1005 -19.81 -73.46 -12.38
C GLY A 1005 -19.83 -72.03 -12.94
N ASP A 1006 -19.37 -71.77 -14.17
CA ASP A 1006 -20.02 -72.02 -15.47
C ASP A 1006 -21.22 -71.09 -15.72
N GLY A 1007 -21.22 -70.43 -16.90
CA GLY A 1007 -22.44 -69.95 -17.56
C GLY A 1007 -22.70 -68.44 -17.58
N ASP A 1008 -22.08 -67.76 -18.54
CA ASP A 1008 -22.70 -66.94 -19.60
C ASP A 1008 -24.17 -66.46 -19.47
N GLU A 1009 -24.30 -65.14 -19.67
CA GLU A 1009 -25.20 -64.44 -20.60
C GLU A 1009 -26.74 -64.32 -20.39
N VAL A 1010 -27.16 -63.05 -20.60
CA VAL A 1010 -28.38 -62.54 -21.27
C VAL A 1010 -29.52 -61.95 -20.41
N SER A 1011 -29.59 -60.62 -20.56
CA SER A 1011 -30.69 -59.64 -20.58
C SER A 1011 -32.16 -60.07 -20.46
N ILE A 1012 -32.94 -59.21 -19.80
CA ILE A 1012 -34.20 -58.57 -20.25
C ILE A 1012 -34.35 -57.25 -19.45
N LEU A 1013 -34.39 -56.05 -20.05
CA LEU A 1013 -35.47 -55.36 -20.78
C LEU A 1013 -36.57 -54.74 -19.88
N GLU A 1014 -36.66 -53.40 -19.84
CA GLU A 1014 -37.88 -52.54 -19.86
C GLU A 1014 -37.43 -51.04 -19.85
N THR A 1015 -37.42 -50.23 -20.93
CA THR A 1015 -38.44 -49.67 -21.88
C THR A 1015 -39.45 -48.72 -21.20
N TYR A 1016 -39.83 -47.50 -21.63
CA TYR A 1016 -40.08 -46.79 -22.91
C TYR A 1016 -40.03 -45.25 -22.64
N GLY A 1017 -39.88 -44.25 -23.53
CA GLY A 1017 -39.91 -44.03 -24.99
C GLY A 1017 -39.52 -42.53 -25.23
N LEU A 1018 -39.17 -41.98 -26.40
CA LEU A 1018 -39.71 -42.06 -27.76
C LEU A 1018 -38.68 -41.43 -28.73
N VAL A 1019 -38.68 -41.88 -30.00
CA VAL A 1019 -37.67 -41.64 -31.05
C VAL A 1019 -38.36 -41.10 -32.33
N ILE A 1020 -37.57 -40.67 -33.33
CA ILE A 1020 -37.76 -40.77 -34.81
C ILE A 1020 -38.47 -39.56 -35.50
N VAL A 1021 -38.07 -38.99 -36.67
CA VAL A 1021 -37.05 -39.25 -37.71
C VAL A 1021 -37.04 -38.07 -38.71
N LEU A 1022 -35.91 -37.83 -39.39
CA LEU A 1022 -35.88 -37.58 -40.84
C LEU A 1022 -34.47 -37.75 -41.44
N SER A 1023 -34.25 -38.91 -42.05
CA SER A 1023 -33.24 -39.16 -43.08
C SER A 1023 -34.01 -39.44 -44.39
N VAL A 1024 -33.42 -39.16 -45.57
CA VAL A 1024 -33.79 -39.69 -46.93
C VAL A 1024 -34.38 -38.71 -47.98
N ILE A 1025 -34.28 -37.39 -47.86
CA ILE A 1025 -34.52 -36.49 -49.02
C ILE A 1025 -33.46 -35.38 -48.92
N VAL A 1026 -32.31 -35.39 -49.59
CA VAL A 1026 -32.15 -35.26 -51.04
C VAL A 1026 -30.78 -35.79 -51.44
N ALA A 1027 -30.73 -37.07 -51.78
CA ALA A 1027 -29.73 -37.70 -52.64
C ALA A 1027 -29.83 -37.19 -54.11
N VAL A 1028 -30.12 -35.89 -54.32
CA VAL A 1028 -30.24 -35.25 -55.64
C VAL A 1028 -29.21 -34.13 -55.84
N LEU A 1029 -28.57 -33.61 -54.78
CA LEU A 1029 -27.57 -32.54 -54.94
C LEU A 1029 -26.15 -33.04 -55.24
N VAL A 1030 -25.87 -34.33 -55.06
CA VAL A 1030 -24.54 -34.94 -55.31
C VAL A 1030 -24.40 -35.54 -56.74
N LEU A 1031 -25.43 -35.49 -57.61
CA LEU A 1031 -25.37 -36.16 -58.92
C LEU A 1031 -25.34 -35.27 -60.18
N VAL A 1032 -25.38 -33.92 -60.11
CA VAL A 1032 -25.49 -33.09 -61.34
C VAL A 1032 -24.47 -31.94 -61.49
N LEU A 1033 -23.57 -31.70 -60.53
CA LEU A 1033 -22.35 -30.92 -60.85
C LEU A 1033 -21.12 -31.80 -61.11
N VAL A 1034 -21.37 -33.03 -61.55
CA VAL A 1034 -20.54 -33.70 -62.56
C VAL A 1034 -20.95 -33.16 -63.93
N LEU A 1035 -20.30 -32.09 -64.41
CA LEU A 1035 -20.10 -31.65 -65.81
C LEU A 1035 -19.33 -30.32 -65.70
N THR A 1036 -18.00 -30.23 -65.55
CA THR A 1036 -16.91 -30.68 -66.43
C THR A 1036 -15.56 -30.56 -65.67
N ARG A 1037 -14.83 -31.63 -65.36
CA ARG A 1037 -13.70 -32.23 -66.12
C ARG A 1037 -12.58 -31.23 -66.50
N ARG A 1038 -11.37 -31.35 -65.95
CA ARG A 1038 -10.21 -32.18 -66.43
C ARG A 1038 -8.97 -31.84 -65.55
N ASN A 1039 -7.95 -32.66 -65.28
CA ASN A 1039 -7.59 -34.03 -65.65
C ASN A 1039 -6.39 -34.49 -64.78
N SER A 1040 -6.43 -35.76 -64.35
CA SER A 1040 -5.33 -36.75 -64.29
C SER A 1040 -4.00 -36.50 -63.53
N SER A 1041 -3.80 -37.34 -62.50
CA SER A 1041 -2.58 -37.95 -61.92
C SER A 1041 -1.59 -38.56 -62.97
N PRO A 1042 -0.50 -39.33 -62.64
CA PRO A 1042 0.00 -39.84 -61.34
C PRO A 1042 1.56 -40.01 -61.17
N LYS A 1043 1.95 -40.59 -60.01
CA LYS A 1043 3.19 -41.37 -59.67
C LYS A 1043 4.43 -40.57 -59.23
N ALA A 1044 5.43 -41.10 -58.50
CA ALA A 1044 5.64 -42.15 -57.49
C ALA A 1044 7.19 -42.26 -57.29
N VAL A 1045 7.63 -42.70 -56.09
CA VAL A 1045 8.91 -43.43 -55.80
C VAL A 1045 10.20 -42.68 -55.35
N SER A 1046 10.70 -43.15 -54.19
CA SER A 1046 12.08 -43.36 -53.65
C SER A 1046 12.95 -42.27 -52.99
N ARG A 1047 13.24 -42.55 -51.70
CA ARG A 1047 14.49 -42.35 -50.89
C ARG A 1047 15.82 -42.46 -51.68
N PRO A 1048 17.00 -41.90 -51.24
CA PRO A 1048 17.62 -42.21 -49.93
C PRO A 1048 18.65 -41.24 -49.27
N LYS A 1049 19.08 -41.68 -48.07
CA LYS A 1049 20.19 -41.34 -47.14
C LYS A 1049 21.53 -40.72 -47.62
N ARG A 1050 22.13 -39.95 -46.67
CA ARG A 1050 23.56 -39.82 -46.24
C ARG A 1050 24.56 -38.90 -47.01
N ALA A 1051 25.03 -37.88 -46.28
CA ALA A 1051 26.42 -37.37 -45.99
C ALA A 1051 27.66 -37.86 -46.78
N PRO A 1052 28.88 -37.32 -46.52
CA PRO A 1052 29.46 -35.96 -46.69
C PRO A 1052 30.79 -35.98 -47.52
N GLN A 1053 31.52 -34.85 -47.60
CA GLN A 1053 32.89 -34.64 -48.15
C GLN A 1053 33.01 -34.57 -49.69
N GLY A 1054 33.78 -33.68 -50.34
CA GLY A 1054 34.76 -32.67 -49.92
C GLY A 1054 35.78 -32.48 -51.08
N PHE A 1055 36.31 -31.27 -51.31
CA PHE A 1055 37.62 -31.01 -51.97
C PHE A 1055 38.00 -29.51 -51.88
N ALA A 1056 38.68 -29.14 -50.78
CA ALA A 1056 39.96 -28.40 -50.65
C ALA A 1056 40.59 -27.72 -51.92
N LEU A 1057 41.26 -26.54 -51.93
CA LEU A 1057 42.18 -25.84 -50.97
C LEU A 1057 42.59 -24.41 -51.53
N PRO A 1058 43.45 -23.56 -50.89
CA PRO A 1058 43.24 -22.11 -50.59
C PRO A 1058 44.33 -21.19 -51.24
N PRO A 1059 44.73 -19.93 -50.80
CA PRO A 1059 45.12 -19.47 -49.44
C PRO A 1059 44.82 -18.00 -49.01
N ALA A 1060 44.80 -17.79 -47.68
CA ALA A 1060 45.36 -16.71 -46.82
C ALA A 1060 45.24 -15.20 -47.14
N THR A 1061 44.70 -14.44 -46.16
CA THR A 1061 45.28 -13.30 -45.36
C THR A 1061 44.16 -12.78 -44.42
N ILE A 1062 44.12 -13.02 -43.08
CA ILE A 1062 44.75 -12.31 -41.92
C ILE A 1062 44.84 -10.79 -42.12
N GLY A 1063 44.29 -9.88 -41.29
CA GLY A 1063 43.60 -9.95 -39.98
C GLY A 1063 42.94 -8.58 -39.68
N SER A 1064 41.80 -8.55 -38.98
CA SER A 1064 41.63 -8.21 -37.54
C SER A 1064 41.97 -6.76 -37.14
N ILE A 1065 40.94 -5.95 -36.87
CA ILE A 1065 41.03 -4.71 -36.08
C ILE A 1065 40.37 -4.97 -34.71
N PRO A 1066 41.07 -4.72 -33.59
CA PRO A 1066 40.60 -4.96 -32.23
C PRO A 1066 40.16 -3.71 -31.45
N SER A 1067 39.59 -3.99 -30.28
CA SER A 1067 39.07 -3.18 -29.18
C SER A 1067 40.02 -2.11 -28.59
N ALA A 1068 39.40 -1.21 -27.81
CA ALA A 1068 39.88 -0.02 -27.08
C ALA A 1068 41.33 0.01 -26.54
N PRO A 1069 41.96 1.20 -26.42
CA PRO A 1069 43.21 1.37 -25.69
C PRO A 1069 43.05 2.10 -24.33
N GLN A 1070 43.76 1.59 -23.32
CA GLN A 1070 44.09 2.28 -22.07
C GLN A 1070 45.38 3.12 -22.19
N PHE A 1071 45.44 4.19 -21.39
CA PHE A 1071 46.56 5.12 -21.22
C PHE A 1071 47.76 4.51 -20.46
N ASN A 1072 48.99 4.75 -20.96
CA ASN A 1072 50.17 5.10 -20.16
C ASN A 1072 51.40 5.49 -21.01
N ASP A 1073 52.10 6.51 -20.52
CA ASP A 1073 53.52 6.87 -20.61
C ASP A 1073 54.18 7.53 -21.84
N VAL A 1074 54.36 8.86 -21.69
CA VAL A 1074 55.58 9.71 -21.73
C VAL A 1074 56.64 9.59 -22.86
N GLY A 1075 56.92 10.75 -23.48
CA GLY A 1075 58.20 11.17 -24.10
C GLY A 1075 58.03 11.56 -25.58
N GLU A 1076 58.56 12.65 -26.14
CA GLU A 1076 59.73 13.48 -25.81
C GLU A 1076 59.67 14.80 -26.62
N TYR A 1077 60.33 15.85 -26.10
CA TYR A 1077 60.29 17.26 -26.52
C TYR A 1077 61.40 17.63 -27.54
N VAL A 1078 61.08 18.34 -28.65
CA VAL A 1078 62.01 19.21 -29.42
C VAL A 1078 61.27 20.34 -30.21
N PRO A 1079 61.60 21.65 -30.02
CA PRO A 1079 61.09 22.81 -30.79
C PRO A 1079 62.18 23.38 -31.75
N PRO A 1080 62.06 24.55 -32.45
CA PRO A 1080 60.95 25.48 -32.73
C PRO A 1080 60.82 25.91 -34.24
N THR A 1081 59.79 26.68 -34.63
CA THR A 1081 59.93 28.03 -35.27
C THR A 1081 58.58 28.68 -35.68
N ASN A 1082 58.29 29.79 -35.01
CA ASN A 1082 57.63 31.05 -35.42
C ASN A 1082 56.21 31.14 -36.01
N ASN A 1083 55.46 32.02 -35.31
CA ASN A 1083 54.36 32.93 -35.70
C ASN A 1083 52.95 32.31 -35.80
N GLN A 1084 52.18 32.33 -34.71
CA GLN A 1084 51.23 33.40 -34.33
C GLN A 1084 50.04 33.50 -35.31
N TRP A 1085 48.88 32.90 -34.98
CA TRP A 1085 47.79 33.53 -34.22
C TRP A 1085 46.74 32.49 -33.82
N ASP A 1086 45.93 32.92 -32.86
CA ASP A 1086 45.06 32.21 -31.94
C ASP A 1086 43.62 32.64 -32.21
N SER A 1087 42.68 31.69 -32.18
CA SER A 1087 41.26 31.86 -31.82
C SER A 1087 40.48 30.59 -32.19
N ASP A 1088 39.98 29.92 -31.16
CA ASP A 1088 38.59 29.41 -31.05
C ASP A 1088 38.10 28.37 -32.06
N LYS A 1089 37.85 27.13 -31.62
CA LYS A 1089 36.75 26.64 -30.76
C LYS A 1089 35.53 26.24 -31.63
N TRP A 1090 35.05 25.03 -31.36
CA TRP A 1090 33.78 24.40 -31.77
C TRP A 1090 33.62 23.97 -33.24
N ARG A 1091 33.88 22.69 -33.50
CA ARG A 1091 32.86 21.67 -33.81
C ARG A 1091 33.41 20.26 -33.57
#